data_AF-H2YC61-F1
#
_entry.id   AF-H2YC61-F1
#
_cell.length_a   1.000
_cell.length_b   1.000
_cell.length_c   1.000
_cell.angle_alpha   90.00
_cell.angle_beta   90.00
_cell.angle_gamma   90.00
#
_symmetry.space_group_name_H-M   'P 1'
#
loop_
_entity.id
_entity.type
_entity.pdbx_description
1 polymer ?
#
loop_
_entity_poly.entity_id
_entity_poly.type
_entity_poly.pdbx_seq_one_letter_code
_entity_poly.pdbx_strand_id
1 'polypeptide(L)'
;MFPLSNSFFLQHFKRALADPRSCSISKPEIRFHLGHLYEIQGKYVAARGEYEQIIALPATQVKSFVQANTLRQLGWIHHTVESFGDAASRSATALQFLQRSIEIDRNNGQTWYFLGRYYSSMGKVHDAFVSYRQSIDKSEASADTWCSIGVLYQEQNQPMDALQAYICAVQLDRNHEAAWRDLAILYEACQQPRDALVCYLNAKHCAQVKNEEELSPPAPTIYLESKKEAMSRALADFCTNPQNPVTVIRGLAAALKLDLGLFSTKTLVESNPQCTVEVRTQAQQPSEENWDSNGTNKVWLCESSRSYSSIAKYAQYQAMTFQESMKSTSKRKTFKTIKFGTNIDLSDEKKWKLQLQELSKLPWLFRLVSAGNMLSHVGHSILGMNTIQLYMKVPGSRTPGHQENNNYSAININIGPGDCEWFAVPEEYWGEICNLCEKHNINYLSGSWWPVLEDLYHANIPVYRFIQKPGDLVWLNAGTVHWVQAVGWCNNIAWNVGLVSPHQYQMTVERYEWNKFCGYKSIVPIVQLTWNMAQHVRITNPKLFNMMKTCMMRSLWQCQQMLDNLKKNNIDVIWHGRTDEEHSHYCETCEVELFNLLFVRRSESNLQTHLVHCLNCARNLNPDLENFVVLNQYHTDELMRIYDSFTLAKRSKT
;
A
#
# COMPACT_ATOMS: atom_id res chain seq x y z
N MET A 1 -10.58 -18.25 4.92
CA MET A 1 -11.37 -19.46 4.60
C MET A 1 -10.37 -20.61 4.54
N PHE A 2 -10.45 -21.62 5.41
CA PHE A 2 -9.40 -22.66 5.58
C PHE A 2 -8.87 -23.20 4.23
N PRO A 3 -7.56 -23.46 4.07
CA PRO A 3 -7.01 -24.13 2.90
C PRO A 3 -7.39 -25.61 2.98
N LEU A 4 -8.64 -25.90 2.65
CA LEU A 4 -9.16 -27.25 2.60
C LEU A 4 -8.49 -27.92 1.41
N SER A 5 -7.48 -28.74 1.70
CA SER A 5 -6.83 -29.61 0.72
C SER A 5 -7.86 -30.24 -0.24
N ASN A 6 -7.52 -30.37 -1.53
CA ASN A 6 -8.37 -30.96 -2.57
C ASN A 6 -8.98 -32.34 -2.19
N SER A 7 -8.42 -33.03 -1.20
CA SER A 7 -8.94 -34.28 -0.64
C SER A 7 -10.24 -34.09 0.17
N PHE A 8 -10.39 -32.96 0.88
CA PHE A 8 -11.58 -32.64 1.66
C PHE A 8 -12.79 -32.40 0.75
N PHE A 9 -12.66 -31.54 -0.27
CA PHE A 9 -13.74 -31.30 -1.24
C PHE A 9 -14.19 -32.57 -1.95
N LEU A 10 -13.25 -33.44 -2.33
CA LEU A 10 -13.55 -34.74 -2.93
C LEU A 10 -14.42 -35.61 -1.99
N GLN A 11 -14.11 -35.64 -0.69
CA GLN A 11 -14.87 -36.39 0.29
C GLN A 11 -16.28 -35.81 0.48
N HIS A 12 -16.41 -34.48 0.47
CA HIS A 12 -17.69 -33.79 0.60
C HIS A 12 -18.59 -34.00 -0.61
N PHE A 13 -18.09 -33.88 -1.84
CA PHE A 13 -18.90 -34.11 -3.03
C PHE A 13 -19.31 -35.59 -3.17
N LYS A 14 -18.45 -36.54 -2.77
CA LYS A 14 -18.82 -37.97 -2.71
C LYS A 14 -19.96 -38.23 -1.74
N ARG A 15 -19.91 -37.62 -0.54
CA ARG A 15 -20.98 -37.73 0.46
C ARG A 15 -22.26 -37.06 -0.02
N ALA A 16 -22.16 -35.89 -0.64
CA ALA A 16 -23.30 -35.17 -1.21
C ALA A 16 -23.97 -35.93 -2.34
N LEU A 17 -23.20 -36.66 -3.17
CA LEU A 17 -23.74 -37.51 -4.23
C LEU A 17 -24.51 -38.72 -3.67
N ALA A 18 -24.05 -39.27 -2.54
CA ALA A 18 -24.68 -40.39 -1.85
C ALA A 18 -25.92 -40.00 -1.02
N ASP A 19 -26.10 -38.70 -0.72
CA ASP A 19 -27.24 -38.21 0.06
C ASP A 19 -28.55 -38.29 -0.78
N PRO A 20 -29.61 -38.92 -0.25
CA PRO A 20 -30.91 -38.97 -0.91
C PRO A 20 -31.70 -37.66 -0.81
N ARG A 21 -31.31 -36.71 0.05
CA ARG A 21 -32.02 -35.44 0.26
C ARG A 21 -31.84 -34.47 -0.91
N SER A 22 -32.86 -33.63 -1.14
CA SER A 22 -32.80 -32.57 -2.17
C SER A 22 -31.76 -31.51 -1.79
N CYS A 23 -30.83 -31.23 -2.71
CA CYS A 23 -29.79 -30.21 -2.58
C CYS A 23 -29.99 -29.09 -3.60
N SER A 24 -29.49 -27.89 -3.30
CA SER A 24 -29.46 -26.73 -4.20
C SER A 24 -28.69 -27.01 -5.49
N ILE A 25 -27.71 -27.92 -5.43
CA ILE A 25 -26.90 -28.39 -6.56
C ILE A 25 -27.46 -29.73 -7.01
N SER A 26 -27.75 -29.86 -8.30
CA SER A 26 -28.27 -31.10 -8.87
C SER A 26 -27.21 -32.21 -8.86
N LYS A 27 -27.64 -33.47 -8.81
CA LYS A 27 -26.72 -34.61 -8.84
C LYS A 27 -25.77 -34.60 -10.06
N PRO A 28 -26.21 -34.23 -11.28
CA PRO A 28 -25.31 -34.06 -12.42
C PRO A 28 -24.25 -32.96 -12.23
N GLU A 29 -24.59 -31.83 -11.60
CA GLU A 29 -23.63 -30.77 -11.28
C GLU A 29 -22.60 -31.24 -10.25
N ILE A 30 -23.03 -31.97 -9.21
CA ILE A 30 -22.12 -32.57 -8.22
C ILE A 30 -21.13 -33.53 -8.90
N ARG A 31 -21.61 -34.36 -9.84
CA ARG A 31 -20.75 -35.28 -10.62
C ARG A 31 -19.77 -34.51 -11.50
N PHE A 32 -20.20 -33.42 -12.12
CA PHE A 32 -19.31 -32.58 -12.93
C PHE A 32 -18.17 -32.01 -12.09
N HIS A 33 -18.48 -31.46 -10.90
CA HIS A 33 -17.46 -30.97 -9.97
C HIS A 33 -16.53 -32.07 -9.48
N LEU A 34 -17.06 -33.28 -9.21
CA LEU A 34 -16.24 -34.43 -8.83
C LEU A 34 -15.29 -34.87 -9.96
N GLY A 35 -15.77 -34.91 -11.21
CA GLY A 35 -14.96 -35.19 -12.38
C GLY A 35 -13.81 -34.18 -12.54
N HIS A 36 -14.11 -32.89 -12.36
CA HIS A 36 -13.11 -31.83 -12.47
C HIS A 36 -12.06 -31.90 -11.34
N LEU A 37 -12.46 -32.26 -10.12
CA LEU A 37 -11.51 -32.51 -9.04
C LEU A 37 -10.59 -33.70 -9.32
N TYR A 38 -11.09 -34.76 -9.98
CA TYR A 38 -10.24 -35.87 -10.41
C TYR A 38 -9.26 -35.45 -11.51
N GLU A 39 -9.68 -34.59 -12.44
CA GLU A 39 -8.83 -34.01 -13.47
C GLU A 39 -7.66 -33.22 -12.85
N ILE A 40 -7.94 -32.34 -11.88
CA ILE A 40 -6.91 -31.58 -11.15
C ILE A 40 -5.94 -32.50 -10.40
N GLN A 41 -6.40 -33.67 -9.92
CA GLN A 41 -5.55 -34.67 -9.27
C GLN A 41 -4.77 -35.57 -10.24
N GLY A 42 -4.90 -35.37 -11.56
CA GLY A 42 -4.29 -36.22 -12.59
C GLY A 42 -4.93 -37.61 -12.73
N LYS A 43 -6.10 -37.85 -12.11
CA LYS A 43 -6.84 -39.13 -12.17
C LYS A 43 -7.80 -39.14 -13.36
N TYR A 44 -7.26 -39.03 -14.56
CA TYR A 44 -8.04 -38.82 -15.79
C TYR A 44 -9.05 -39.93 -16.09
N VAL A 45 -8.75 -41.19 -15.77
CA VAL A 45 -9.67 -42.33 -16.01
C VAL A 45 -10.93 -42.20 -15.14
N ALA A 46 -10.77 -41.78 -13.87
CA ALA A 46 -11.89 -41.56 -12.97
C ALA A 46 -12.70 -40.32 -13.37
N ALA A 47 -12.03 -39.25 -13.78
CA ALA A 47 -12.66 -38.03 -14.31
C ALA A 47 -13.55 -38.34 -15.52
N ARG A 48 -12.99 -39.08 -16.49
CA ARG A 48 -13.70 -39.54 -17.68
C ARG A 48 -14.95 -40.36 -17.32
N GLY A 49 -14.83 -41.30 -16.39
CA GLY A 49 -15.96 -42.14 -15.96
C GLY A 49 -17.12 -41.33 -15.36
N GLU A 50 -16.84 -40.26 -14.60
CA GLU A 50 -17.90 -39.37 -14.09
C GLU A 50 -18.54 -38.53 -15.21
N TYR A 51 -17.74 -38.04 -16.15
CA TYR A 51 -18.26 -37.27 -17.29
C TYR A 51 -19.10 -38.10 -18.26
N GLU A 52 -18.70 -39.35 -18.55
CA GLU A 52 -19.47 -40.27 -19.39
C GLU A 52 -20.83 -40.61 -18.75
N GLN A 53 -20.89 -40.74 -17.42
CA GLN A 53 -22.15 -40.94 -16.69
C GLN A 53 -23.11 -39.75 -16.84
N ILE A 54 -22.60 -38.52 -16.93
CA ILE A 54 -23.43 -37.32 -17.15
C ILE A 54 -23.99 -37.32 -18.58
N ILE A 55 -23.18 -37.69 -19.58
CA ILE A 55 -23.61 -37.75 -20.98
C ILE A 55 -24.62 -38.89 -21.22
N ALA A 56 -24.54 -39.98 -20.46
CA ALA A 56 -25.47 -41.09 -20.54
C ALA A 56 -26.89 -40.75 -20.02
N LEU A 57 -27.05 -39.66 -19.26
CA LEU A 57 -28.36 -39.23 -18.76
C LEU A 57 -29.19 -38.55 -19.87
N PRO A 58 -30.53 -38.67 -19.83
CA PRO A 58 -31.40 -37.95 -20.77
C PRO A 58 -31.19 -36.44 -20.67
N ALA A 59 -31.15 -35.75 -21.82
CA ALA A 59 -30.93 -34.30 -21.90
C ALA A 59 -32.00 -33.47 -21.14
N THR A 60 -33.17 -34.05 -20.85
CA THR A 60 -34.23 -33.42 -20.04
C THR A 60 -33.91 -33.33 -18.54
N GLN A 61 -32.94 -34.10 -18.05
CA GLN A 61 -32.55 -34.15 -16.63
C GLN A 61 -31.29 -33.33 -16.30
N VAL A 62 -30.59 -32.84 -17.33
CA VAL A 62 -29.31 -32.13 -17.18
C VAL A 62 -29.48 -30.72 -17.73
N LYS A 63 -29.06 -29.71 -16.95
CA LYS A 63 -29.06 -28.33 -17.43
C LYS A 63 -28.10 -28.20 -18.63
N SER A 64 -28.49 -27.43 -19.65
CA SER A 64 -27.72 -27.24 -20.89
C SER A 64 -26.26 -26.85 -20.65
N PHE A 65 -26.00 -25.96 -19.69
CA PHE A 65 -24.65 -25.51 -19.36
C PHE A 65 -23.75 -26.63 -18.80
N VAL A 66 -24.31 -27.55 -17.99
CA VAL A 66 -23.56 -28.68 -17.41
C VAL A 66 -23.18 -29.66 -18.51
N GLN A 67 -24.10 -29.91 -19.43
CA GLN A 67 -23.87 -30.78 -20.58
C GLN A 67 -22.79 -30.23 -21.51
N ALA A 68 -22.87 -28.94 -21.85
CA ALA A 68 -21.86 -28.25 -22.65
C ALA A 68 -20.47 -28.28 -21.98
N ASN A 69 -20.40 -27.98 -20.68
CA ASN A 69 -19.16 -28.02 -19.92
C ASN A 69 -18.56 -29.43 -19.81
N THR A 70 -19.39 -30.46 -19.63
CA THR A 70 -18.94 -31.86 -19.57
C THR A 70 -18.32 -32.29 -20.89
N LEU A 71 -18.98 -31.98 -22.01
CA LEU A 71 -18.47 -32.27 -23.36
C LEU A 71 -17.16 -31.52 -23.63
N ARG A 72 -17.08 -30.26 -23.21
CA ARG A 72 -15.87 -29.44 -23.31
C ARG A 72 -14.68 -30.09 -22.59
N GLN A 73 -14.85 -30.48 -21.32
CA GLN A 73 -13.78 -31.10 -20.54
C GLN A 73 -13.40 -32.48 -21.06
N LEU A 74 -14.37 -33.29 -21.49
CA LEU A 74 -14.07 -34.58 -22.14
C LEU A 74 -13.26 -34.41 -23.44
N GLY A 75 -13.65 -33.45 -24.28
CA GLY A 75 -12.90 -33.13 -25.49
C GLY A 75 -11.46 -32.75 -25.19
N TRP A 76 -11.25 -31.93 -24.15
CA TRP A 76 -9.92 -31.53 -23.70
C TRP A 76 -9.09 -32.71 -23.16
N ILE A 77 -9.69 -33.57 -22.34
CA ILE A 77 -9.03 -34.76 -21.77
C ILE A 77 -8.62 -35.74 -22.88
N HIS A 78 -9.48 -35.97 -23.89
CA HIS A 78 -9.12 -36.84 -25.02
C HIS A 78 -7.96 -36.28 -25.84
N HIS A 79 -7.90 -34.95 -26.00
CA HIS A 79 -6.81 -34.28 -26.70
C HIS A 79 -5.48 -34.39 -25.93
N THR A 80 -5.49 -34.12 -24.62
CA THR A 80 -4.28 -33.98 -23.81
C THR A 80 -3.70 -35.29 -23.28
N VAL A 81 -4.54 -36.27 -22.96
CA VAL A 81 -4.10 -37.48 -22.26
C VAL A 81 -3.85 -38.63 -23.25
N GLU A 82 -2.61 -39.08 -23.31
CA GLU A 82 -2.16 -40.10 -24.27
C GLU A 82 -2.74 -41.49 -24.02
N SER A 83 -3.12 -41.82 -22.78
CA SER A 83 -3.60 -43.14 -22.39
C SER A 83 -4.99 -43.52 -22.91
N PHE A 84 -5.70 -42.61 -23.60
CA PHE A 84 -7.06 -42.85 -24.11
C PHE A 84 -7.14 -43.32 -25.57
N GLY A 85 -6.01 -43.72 -26.18
CA GLY A 85 -5.97 -44.38 -27.49
C GLY A 85 -4.99 -43.73 -28.49
N ASP A 86 -5.07 -44.14 -29.75
CA ASP A 86 -4.19 -43.62 -30.82
C ASP A 86 -4.43 -42.13 -31.09
N ALA A 87 -3.37 -41.39 -31.40
CA ALA A 87 -3.40 -39.93 -31.58
C ALA A 87 -4.46 -39.46 -32.60
N ALA A 88 -4.63 -40.17 -33.72
CA ALA A 88 -5.62 -39.85 -34.74
C ALA A 88 -7.07 -40.04 -34.26
N SER A 89 -7.33 -41.13 -33.52
CA SER A 89 -8.65 -41.44 -32.96
C SER A 89 -9.03 -40.48 -31.82
N ARG A 90 -8.05 -40.14 -30.97
CA ARG A 90 -8.20 -39.13 -29.90
C ARG A 90 -8.48 -37.75 -30.45
N SER A 91 -7.74 -37.35 -31.49
CA SER A 91 -7.92 -36.05 -32.15
C SER A 91 -9.31 -35.90 -32.77
N ALA A 92 -9.82 -36.95 -33.43
CA ALA A 92 -11.16 -36.94 -34.02
C ALA A 92 -12.27 -36.89 -32.96
N THR A 93 -12.13 -37.67 -31.88
CA THR A 93 -13.13 -37.68 -30.78
C THR A 93 -13.13 -36.37 -29.99
N ALA A 94 -11.96 -35.76 -29.75
CA ALA A 94 -11.84 -34.45 -29.12
C ALA A 94 -12.59 -33.36 -29.92
N LEU A 95 -12.39 -33.32 -31.24
CA LEU A 95 -13.06 -32.37 -32.12
C LEU A 95 -14.58 -32.55 -32.09
N GLN A 96 -15.06 -33.79 -32.15
CA GLN A 96 -16.49 -34.10 -32.09
C GLN A 96 -17.14 -33.62 -30.79
N PHE A 97 -16.48 -33.83 -29.65
CA PHE A 97 -16.99 -33.37 -28.36
C PHE A 97 -16.99 -31.84 -28.22
N LEU A 98 -15.94 -31.17 -28.69
CA LEU A 98 -15.86 -29.70 -28.68
C LEU A 98 -16.91 -29.06 -29.59
N GLN A 99 -17.12 -29.58 -30.81
CA GLN A 99 -18.16 -29.10 -31.72
C GLN A 99 -19.57 -29.26 -31.12
N ARG A 100 -19.85 -30.43 -30.55
CA ARG A 100 -21.13 -30.71 -29.90
C ARG A 100 -21.36 -29.85 -28.64
N SER A 101 -20.29 -29.45 -27.96
CA SER A 101 -20.37 -28.48 -26.85
C SER A 101 -20.80 -27.09 -27.35
N ILE A 102 -20.26 -26.62 -28.49
CA ILE A 102 -20.62 -25.34 -29.13
C ILE A 102 -22.07 -25.32 -29.60
N GLU A 103 -22.58 -26.45 -30.11
CA GLU A 103 -23.97 -26.58 -30.54
C GLU A 103 -24.97 -26.40 -29.37
N ILE A 104 -24.58 -26.83 -28.16
CA ILE A 104 -25.42 -26.72 -26.96
C ILE A 104 -25.28 -25.33 -26.32
N ASP A 105 -24.06 -24.79 -26.24
CA ASP A 105 -23.78 -23.48 -25.67
C ASP A 105 -22.87 -22.66 -26.59
N ARG A 106 -23.53 -21.84 -27.42
CA ARG A 106 -22.87 -21.02 -28.44
C ARG A 106 -22.20 -19.76 -27.87
N ASN A 107 -22.51 -19.39 -26.62
CA ASN A 107 -22.04 -18.15 -26.01
C ASN A 107 -20.84 -18.35 -25.08
N ASN A 108 -20.40 -19.60 -24.88
CA ASN A 108 -19.26 -19.90 -24.01
C ASN A 108 -17.93 -19.75 -24.77
N GLY A 109 -17.18 -18.69 -24.47
CA GLY A 109 -15.86 -18.46 -25.08
C GLY A 109 -14.81 -19.51 -24.69
N GLN A 110 -14.95 -20.21 -23.57
CA GLN A 110 -13.96 -21.22 -23.14
C GLN A 110 -13.93 -22.44 -24.07
N THR A 111 -15.07 -22.80 -24.66
CA THR A 111 -15.13 -23.90 -25.65
C THR A 111 -14.37 -23.52 -26.92
N TRP A 112 -14.52 -22.27 -27.38
CA TRP A 112 -13.78 -21.73 -28.52
C TRP A 112 -12.27 -21.65 -28.25
N TYR A 113 -11.86 -21.32 -27.02
CA TYR A 113 -10.47 -21.35 -26.60
C TYR A 113 -9.86 -22.75 -26.73
N PHE A 114 -10.51 -23.78 -26.19
CA PHE A 114 -10.01 -25.16 -26.33
C PHE A 114 -10.01 -25.66 -27.78
N LEU A 115 -10.96 -25.21 -28.61
CA LEU A 115 -10.93 -25.50 -30.04
C LEU A 115 -9.74 -24.83 -30.73
N GLY A 116 -9.42 -23.58 -30.37
CA GLY A 116 -8.23 -22.88 -30.85
C GLY A 116 -6.94 -23.60 -30.46
N ARG A 117 -6.85 -24.07 -29.21
CA ARG A 117 -5.73 -24.89 -28.72
C ARG A 117 -5.60 -26.20 -29.49
N TYR A 118 -6.72 -26.87 -29.77
CA TYR A 118 -6.74 -28.06 -30.59
C TYR A 118 -6.19 -27.78 -31.99
N TYR A 119 -6.65 -26.73 -32.69
CA TYR A 119 -6.17 -26.40 -34.03
C TYR A 119 -4.69 -25.99 -34.05
N SER A 120 -4.23 -25.25 -33.03
CA SER A 120 -2.82 -24.88 -32.85
C SER A 120 -1.94 -26.13 -32.74
N SER A 121 -2.33 -27.13 -31.92
CA SER A 121 -1.57 -28.39 -31.78
C SER A 121 -1.49 -29.20 -33.07
N MET A 122 -2.47 -29.04 -33.98
CA MET A 122 -2.51 -29.71 -35.28
C MET A 122 -1.78 -28.92 -36.38
N GLY A 123 -1.20 -27.76 -36.06
CA GLY A 123 -0.55 -26.86 -37.01
C GLY A 123 -1.51 -26.08 -37.91
N LYS A 124 -2.83 -26.10 -37.62
CA LYS A 124 -3.83 -25.34 -38.38
C LYS A 124 -3.95 -23.91 -37.83
N VAL A 125 -2.94 -23.10 -38.13
CA VAL A 125 -2.79 -21.75 -37.57
C VAL A 125 -4.00 -20.86 -37.83
N HIS A 126 -4.50 -20.81 -39.07
CA HIS A 126 -5.64 -19.95 -39.44
C HIS A 126 -6.91 -20.29 -38.66
N ASP A 127 -7.27 -21.58 -38.57
CA ASP A 127 -8.45 -22.04 -37.85
C ASP A 127 -8.31 -21.77 -36.33
N ALA A 128 -7.08 -21.83 -35.81
CA ALA A 128 -6.79 -21.49 -34.41
C ALA A 128 -7.05 -20.01 -34.11
N PHE A 129 -6.59 -19.09 -34.97
CA PHE A 129 -6.86 -17.65 -34.81
C PHE A 129 -8.35 -17.33 -34.85
N VAL A 130 -9.09 -17.91 -35.79
CA VAL A 130 -10.55 -17.71 -35.89
C VAL A 130 -11.22 -18.16 -34.59
N SER A 131 -10.80 -19.31 -34.05
CA SER A 131 -11.35 -19.86 -32.82
C SER A 131 -10.99 -19.01 -31.59
N TYR A 132 -9.75 -18.56 -31.45
CA TYR A 132 -9.36 -17.66 -30.35
C TYR A 132 -10.04 -16.30 -30.43
N ARG A 133 -10.22 -15.73 -31.62
CA ARG A 133 -10.96 -14.49 -31.81
C ARG A 133 -12.43 -14.66 -31.40
N GLN A 134 -13.06 -15.76 -31.81
CA GLN A 134 -14.42 -16.07 -31.38
C GLN A 134 -14.52 -16.29 -29.86
N SER A 135 -13.46 -16.80 -29.22
CA SER A 135 -13.41 -16.88 -27.75
C SER A 135 -13.51 -15.50 -27.10
N ILE A 136 -12.72 -14.53 -27.59
CA ILE A 136 -12.72 -13.13 -27.11
C ILE A 136 -14.04 -12.42 -27.42
N ASP A 137 -14.65 -12.68 -28.58
CA ASP A 137 -15.91 -12.05 -28.97
C ASP A 137 -17.13 -12.56 -28.16
N LYS A 138 -17.02 -13.75 -27.54
CA LYS A 138 -18.14 -14.42 -26.84
C LYS A 138 -18.01 -14.43 -25.32
N SER A 139 -16.79 -14.41 -24.79
CA SER A 139 -16.49 -14.36 -23.35
C SER A 139 -15.82 -13.03 -22.99
N GLU A 140 -15.87 -12.67 -21.71
CA GLU A 140 -14.93 -11.70 -21.16
C GLU A 140 -13.49 -12.14 -21.48
N ALA A 141 -12.65 -11.20 -21.90
CA ALA A 141 -11.31 -11.47 -22.39
C ALA A 141 -10.48 -12.20 -21.31
N SER A 142 -10.02 -13.43 -21.62
CA SER A 142 -9.18 -14.23 -20.73
C SER A 142 -7.70 -14.04 -21.06
N ALA A 143 -6.87 -13.89 -20.01
CA ALA A 143 -5.42 -13.82 -20.13
C ALA A 143 -4.82 -15.05 -20.84
N ASP A 144 -5.37 -16.25 -20.59
CA ASP A 144 -4.94 -17.49 -21.25
C ASP A 144 -5.10 -17.45 -22.77
N THR A 145 -6.18 -16.82 -23.24
CA THR A 145 -6.48 -16.71 -24.68
C THR A 145 -5.52 -15.75 -25.36
N TRP A 146 -5.24 -14.60 -24.74
CA TRP A 146 -4.25 -13.64 -25.24
C TRP A 146 -2.83 -14.19 -25.21
N CYS A 147 -2.47 -14.92 -24.16
CA CYS A 147 -1.19 -15.63 -24.07
C CYS A 147 -1.04 -16.63 -25.23
N SER A 148 -2.08 -17.45 -25.48
CA SER A 148 -2.07 -18.43 -26.58
C SER A 148 -2.03 -17.80 -27.97
N ILE A 149 -2.66 -16.64 -28.16
CA ILE A 149 -2.54 -15.84 -29.39
C ILE A 149 -1.09 -15.33 -29.56
N GLY A 150 -0.46 -14.88 -28.48
CA GLY A 150 0.94 -14.44 -28.47
C GLY A 150 1.90 -15.56 -28.92
N VAL A 151 1.71 -16.77 -28.40
CA VAL A 151 2.49 -17.96 -28.80
C VAL A 151 2.31 -18.24 -30.30
N LEU A 152 1.09 -18.20 -30.82
CA LEU A 152 0.83 -18.40 -32.25
C LEU A 152 1.48 -17.33 -33.15
N TYR A 153 1.52 -16.08 -32.72
CA TYR A 153 2.23 -15.03 -33.46
C TYR A 153 3.74 -15.23 -33.43
N GLN A 154 4.28 -15.69 -32.30
CA GLN A 154 5.69 -16.01 -32.16
C GLN A 154 6.10 -17.19 -33.05
N GLU A 155 5.27 -18.24 -33.16
CA GLU A 155 5.47 -19.36 -34.11
C GLU A 155 5.46 -18.91 -35.58
N GLN A 156 4.69 -17.87 -35.91
CA GLN A 156 4.66 -17.26 -37.25
C GLN A 156 5.76 -16.22 -37.48
N ASN A 157 6.67 -16.04 -36.52
CA ASN A 157 7.75 -15.06 -36.60
C ASN A 157 7.24 -13.61 -36.72
N GLN A 158 6.14 -13.29 -36.01
CA GLN A 158 5.55 -11.94 -35.89
C GLN A 158 5.72 -11.39 -34.45
N PRO A 159 6.93 -10.89 -34.08
CA PRO A 159 7.24 -10.55 -32.70
C PRO A 159 6.49 -9.32 -32.17
N MET A 160 6.11 -8.36 -33.01
CA MET A 160 5.39 -7.15 -32.58
C MET A 160 3.93 -7.46 -32.18
N ASP A 161 3.26 -8.31 -32.96
CA ASP A 161 1.89 -8.76 -32.67
C ASP A 161 1.88 -9.70 -31.45
N ALA A 162 2.90 -10.55 -31.31
CA ALA A 162 3.11 -11.38 -30.12
C ALA A 162 3.31 -10.52 -28.86
N LEU A 163 4.13 -9.46 -28.95
CA LEU A 163 4.36 -8.53 -27.85
C LEU A 163 3.06 -7.88 -27.38
N GLN A 164 2.25 -7.39 -28.32
CA GLN A 164 0.96 -6.78 -27.98
C GLN A 164 0.02 -7.78 -27.31
N ALA A 165 -0.04 -9.02 -27.80
CA ALA A 165 -0.88 -10.06 -27.23
C ALA A 165 -0.44 -10.43 -25.79
N TYR A 166 0.86 -10.61 -25.54
CA TYR A 166 1.37 -10.87 -24.20
C TYR A 166 1.16 -9.69 -23.24
N ILE A 167 1.33 -8.44 -23.72
CA ILE A 167 1.02 -7.24 -22.92
C ILE A 167 -0.46 -7.23 -22.51
N CYS A 168 -1.37 -7.53 -23.43
CA CYS A 168 -2.79 -7.67 -23.11
C CYS A 168 -3.04 -8.79 -22.09
N ALA A 169 -2.35 -9.92 -22.20
CA ALA A 169 -2.48 -11.02 -21.23
C ALA A 169 -2.06 -10.60 -19.81
N VAL A 170 -0.89 -9.96 -19.64
CA VAL A 170 -0.42 -9.52 -18.32
C VAL A 170 -1.19 -8.32 -17.76
N GLN A 171 -1.82 -7.51 -18.63
CA GLN A 171 -2.72 -6.44 -18.20
C GLN A 171 -4.05 -6.98 -17.66
N LEU A 172 -4.55 -8.07 -18.26
CA LEU A 172 -5.77 -8.74 -17.82
C LEU A 172 -5.54 -9.54 -16.53
N ASP A 173 -4.44 -10.29 -16.46
CA ASP A 173 -4.03 -11.01 -15.25
C ASP A 173 -2.54 -10.80 -14.99
N ARG A 174 -2.26 -9.93 -14.01
CA ARG A 174 -0.90 -9.63 -13.57
C ARG A 174 -0.21 -10.83 -12.90
N ASN A 175 -0.97 -11.82 -12.45
CA ASN A 175 -0.45 -13.03 -11.82
C ASN A 175 -0.27 -14.20 -12.80
N HIS A 176 -0.46 -13.97 -14.11
CA HIS A 176 -0.34 -15.02 -15.10
C HIS A 176 1.13 -15.37 -15.41
N GLU A 177 1.67 -16.34 -14.67
CA GLU A 177 3.07 -16.79 -14.77
C GLU A 177 3.50 -17.11 -16.21
N ALA A 178 2.64 -17.83 -16.95
CA ALA A 178 2.96 -18.25 -18.32
C ALA A 178 3.15 -17.05 -19.26
N ALA A 179 2.28 -16.04 -19.22
CA ALA A 179 2.44 -14.84 -20.06
C ALA A 179 3.69 -14.04 -19.69
N TRP A 180 4.03 -13.92 -18.40
CA TRP A 180 5.26 -13.25 -18.00
C TRP A 180 6.51 -14.00 -18.49
N ARG A 181 6.49 -15.34 -18.42
CA ARG A 181 7.58 -16.17 -18.95
C ARG A 181 7.68 -16.06 -20.47
N ASP A 182 6.56 -16.16 -21.18
CA ASP A 182 6.55 -16.11 -22.65
C ASP A 182 6.93 -14.71 -23.17
N LEU A 183 6.50 -13.64 -22.48
CA LEU A 183 6.96 -12.28 -22.73
C LEU A 183 8.46 -12.11 -22.49
N ALA A 184 9.01 -12.73 -21.44
CA ALA A 184 10.45 -12.71 -21.18
C ALA A 184 11.24 -13.42 -22.29
N ILE A 185 10.76 -14.57 -22.75
CA ILE A 185 11.35 -15.32 -23.88
C ILE A 185 11.30 -14.46 -25.16
N LEU A 186 10.21 -13.73 -25.40
CA LEU A 186 10.10 -12.82 -26.53
C LEU A 186 11.12 -11.67 -26.45
N TYR A 187 11.29 -11.05 -25.28
CA TYR A 187 12.31 -10.01 -25.08
C TYR A 187 13.73 -10.54 -25.24
N GLU A 188 14.00 -11.78 -24.82
CA GLU A 188 15.27 -12.46 -25.04
C GLU A 188 15.54 -12.68 -26.53
N ALA A 189 14.54 -13.15 -27.29
CA ALA A 189 14.62 -13.29 -28.74
C ALA A 189 14.86 -11.94 -29.44
N CYS A 190 14.31 -10.84 -28.90
CA CYS A 190 14.52 -9.48 -29.38
C CYS A 190 15.82 -8.80 -28.88
N GLN A 191 16.71 -9.53 -28.21
CA GLN A 191 17.97 -9.01 -27.63
C GLN A 191 17.79 -7.89 -26.59
N GLN A 192 16.72 -7.92 -25.81
CA GLN A 192 16.42 -6.98 -24.73
C GLN A 192 16.52 -7.66 -23.34
N PRO A 193 17.74 -7.93 -22.83
CA PRO A 193 17.94 -8.74 -21.62
C PRO A 193 17.49 -8.04 -20.33
N ARG A 194 17.42 -6.70 -20.31
CA ARG A 194 16.97 -5.94 -19.13
C ARG A 194 15.48 -6.12 -18.90
N ASP A 195 14.68 -5.96 -19.94
CA ASP A 195 13.23 -6.11 -19.88
C ASP A 195 12.84 -7.59 -19.69
N ALA A 196 13.58 -8.51 -20.31
CA ALA A 196 13.45 -9.95 -20.06
C ALA A 196 13.66 -10.31 -18.58
N LEU A 197 14.70 -9.76 -17.94
CA LEU A 197 14.96 -10.02 -16.51
C LEU A 197 13.80 -9.56 -15.63
N VAL A 198 13.24 -8.38 -15.88
CA VAL A 198 12.06 -7.88 -15.14
C VAL A 198 10.88 -8.83 -15.31
N CYS A 199 10.61 -9.29 -16.53
CA CYS A 199 9.53 -10.23 -16.80
C CYS A 199 9.76 -11.60 -16.11
N TYR A 200 10.98 -12.13 -16.11
CA TYR A 200 11.31 -13.37 -15.38
C TYR A 200 11.17 -13.22 -13.86
N LEU A 201 11.52 -12.06 -13.29
CA LEU A 201 11.32 -11.78 -11.87
C LEU A 201 9.83 -11.73 -11.53
N ASN A 202 9.02 -11.07 -12.37
CA ASN A 202 7.56 -11.05 -12.20
C ASN A 202 6.98 -12.47 -12.31
N ALA A 203 7.37 -13.26 -13.31
CA ALA A 203 6.94 -14.66 -13.45
C ALA A 203 7.25 -15.48 -12.19
N LYS A 204 8.46 -15.32 -11.63
CA LYS A 204 8.86 -15.99 -10.38
C LYS A 204 8.03 -15.54 -9.17
N HIS A 205 7.68 -14.26 -9.10
CA HIS A 205 6.80 -13.74 -8.05
C HIS A 205 5.37 -14.29 -8.18
N CYS A 206 4.85 -14.44 -9.40
CA CYS A 206 3.54 -15.04 -9.66
C CYS A 206 3.49 -16.55 -9.36
N ALA A 207 4.57 -17.28 -9.63
CA ALA A 207 4.66 -18.74 -9.43
C ALA A 207 4.60 -19.17 -7.95
N GLN A 208 4.92 -18.25 -7.03
CA GLN A 208 4.84 -18.50 -5.60
C GLN A 208 3.47 -18.06 -5.09
N VAL A 209 2.47 -18.94 -5.16
CA VAL A 209 1.34 -18.85 -4.22
C VAL A 209 1.93 -19.09 -2.83
N LYS A 210 2.25 -17.99 -2.15
CA LYS A 210 2.79 -18.04 -0.80
C LYS A 210 1.70 -18.64 0.09
N ASN A 211 2.06 -19.62 0.91
CA ASN A 211 1.12 -20.15 1.89
C ASN A 211 0.76 -19.03 2.89
N GLU A 212 -0.42 -19.08 3.53
CA GLU A 212 -0.85 -18.06 4.51
C GLU A 212 0.21 -17.81 5.62
N GLU A 213 1.00 -18.83 5.98
CA GLU A 213 2.13 -18.73 6.92
C GLU A 213 3.28 -17.85 6.39
N GLU A 214 3.58 -17.90 5.09
CA GLU A 214 4.60 -17.04 4.46
C GLU A 214 4.11 -15.60 4.26
N LEU A 215 2.80 -15.42 4.12
CA LEU A 215 2.13 -14.10 4.07
C LEU A 215 1.89 -13.50 5.45
N SER A 216 2.18 -14.23 6.53
CA SER A 216 2.09 -13.76 7.91
C SER A 216 3.46 -13.79 8.61
N PRO A 217 4.49 -13.10 8.07
CA PRO A 217 5.83 -13.14 8.64
C PRO A 217 5.88 -12.58 10.07
N PRO A 218 6.72 -13.14 10.95
CA PRO A 218 6.90 -12.59 12.29
C PRO A 218 7.53 -11.19 12.21
N ALA A 219 7.06 -10.28 13.06
CA ALA A 219 7.65 -8.95 13.16
C ALA A 219 9.11 -9.01 13.65
N PRO A 220 10.06 -8.39 12.94
CA PRO A 220 11.44 -8.25 13.41
C PRO A 220 11.45 -7.66 14.82
N THR A 221 11.98 -8.41 15.79
CA THR A 221 11.90 -8.06 17.21
C THR A 221 13.29 -8.06 17.84
N ILE A 222 13.59 -7.02 18.61
CA ILE A 222 14.79 -6.92 19.44
C ILE A 222 14.36 -6.83 20.91
N TYR A 223 15.07 -7.55 21.77
CA TYR A 223 14.92 -7.47 23.21
C TYR A 223 16.10 -6.69 23.79
N LEU A 224 15.79 -5.66 24.58
CA LEU A 224 16.81 -4.85 25.25
C LEU A 224 16.80 -5.13 26.74
N GLU A 225 17.96 -5.50 27.28
CA GLU A 225 18.15 -5.72 28.71
C GLU A 225 18.93 -4.58 29.36
N SER A 226 19.73 -3.84 28.58
CA SER A 226 20.63 -2.83 29.10
C SER A 226 20.60 -1.52 28.31
N LYS A 227 20.90 -0.42 29.00
CA LYS A 227 21.11 0.90 28.36
C LYS A 227 22.20 0.86 27.28
N LYS A 228 23.19 -0.03 27.41
CA LYS A 228 24.28 -0.18 26.44
C LYS A 228 23.76 -0.70 25.10
N GLU A 229 22.90 -1.71 25.12
CA GLU A 229 22.26 -2.25 23.90
C GLU A 229 21.35 -1.21 23.24
N ALA A 230 20.56 -0.50 24.05
CA ALA A 230 19.69 0.58 23.58
C ALA A 230 20.46 1.72 22.86
N MET A 231 21.74 1.91 23.21
CA MET A 231 22.62 2.92 22.63
C MET A 231 23.56 2.36 21.55
N SER A 232 23.42 1.08 21.19
CA SER A 232 24.32 0.40 20.28
C SER A 232 24.10 0.80 18.82
N ARG A 233 25.18 0.75 18.02
CA ARG A 233 25.08 0.93 16.57
C ARG A 233 24.33 -0.23 15.89
N ALA A 234 24.47 -1.44 16.44
CA ALA A 234 23.77 -2.63 15.94
C ALA A 234 22.25 -2.47 15.96
N LEU A 235 21.69 -1.88 17.03
CA LEU A 235 20.26 -1.56 17.08
C LEU A 235 19.86 -0.62 15.95
N ALA A 236 20.68 0.41 15.71
CA ALA A 236 20.40 1.38 14.66
C ALA A 236 20.46 0.76 13.26
N ASP A 237 21.47 -0.06 12.98
CA ASP A 237 21.61 -0.72 11.69
C ASP A 237 20.48 -1.75 11.47
N PHE A 238 19.98 -2.40 12.54
CA PHE A 238 18.84 -3.32 12.45
C PHE A 238 17.53 -2.60 12.13
N CYS A 239 17.20 -1.52 12.83
CA CYS A 239 15.98 -0.74 12.59
C CYS A 239 15.98 -0.13 11.18
N THR A 240 17.15 0.25 10.67
CA THR A 240 17.28 1.00 9.41
C THR A 240 17.53 0.11 8.20
N ASN A 241 17.63 -1.20 8.40
CA ASN A 241 17.71 -2.16 7.31
C ASN A 241 16.41 -2.11 6.47
N PRO A 242 16.47 -1.79 5.17
CA PRO A 242 15.28 -1.74 4.31
C PRO A 242 14.50 -3.07 4.23
N GLN A 243 15.14 -4.21 4.51
CA GLN A 243 14.46 -5.51 4.58
C GLN A 243 13.53 -5.65 5.78
N ASN A 244 13.68 -4.79 6.79
CA ASN A 244 12.84 -4.75 7.98
C ASN A 244 11.84 -3.59 7.81
N PRO A 245 10.59 -3.84 7.38
CA PRO A 245 9.60 -2.77 7.23
C PRO A 245 9.18 -2.19 8.59
N VAL A 246 9.19 -3.03 9.63
CA VAL A 246 8.88 -2.65 11.01
C VAL A 246 9.82 -3.37 11.96
N THR A 247 10.16 -2.73 13.07
CA THR A 247 10.94 -3.33 14.16
C THR A 247 10.26 -3.08 15.49
N VAL A 248 10.07 -4.13 16.29
CA VAL A 248 9.54 -4.04 17.64
C VAL A 248 10.69 -4.14 18.64
N ILE A 249 10.88 -3.09 19.42
CA ILE A 249 11.93 -3.01 20.44
C ILE A 249 11.29 -3.23 21.80
N ARG A 250 11.50 -4.43 22.33
CA ARG A 250 10.95 -4.87 23.62
C ARG A 250 11.78 -4.35 24.77
N GLY A 251 11.09 -3.86 25.81
CA GLY A 251 11.74 -3.46 27.06
C GLY A 251 12.57 -2.18 26.99
N LEU A 252 12.42 -1.35 25.94
CA LEU A 252 13.17 -0.10 25.80
C LEU A 252 13.01 0.83 27.01
N ALA A 253 11.76 1.05 27.45
CA ALA A 253 11.50 1.92 28.59
C ALA A 253 12.17 1.41 29.87
N ALA A 254 12.19 0.09 30.09
CA ALA A 254 12.87 -0.50 31.24
C ALA A 254 14.40 -0.35 31.13
N ALA A 255 14.98 -0.66 29.97
CA ALA A 255 16.42 -0.57 29.71
C ALA A 255 16.95 0.87 29.89
N LEU A 256 16.15 1.88 29.53
CA LEU A 256 16.49 3.30 29.67
C LEU A 256 16.00 3.94 30.97
N LYS A 257 15.22 3.21 31.78
CA LYS A 257 14.53 3.72 32.97
C LYS A 257 13.70 4.98 32.64
N LEU A 258 12.88 4.88 31.60
CA LEU A 258 11.93 5.92 31.22
C LEU A 258 10.76 5.95 32.21
N ASP A 259 10.45 7.13 32.73
CA ASP A 259 9.25 7.37 33.53
C ASP A 259 8.04 7.59 32.62
N LEU A 260 7.40 6.48 32.24
CA LEU A 260 6.15 6.50 31.46
C LEU A 260 4.99 7.14 32.24
N GLY A 261 5.10 7.25 33.57
CA GLY A 261 4.09 7.88 34.42
C GLY A 261 3.84 9.34 34.05
N LEU A 262 4.85 10.04 33.53
CA LEU A 262 4.75 11.42 33.04
C LEU A 262 3.74 11.59 31.89
N PHE A 263 3.45 10.51 31.16
CA PHE A 263 2.50 10.46 30.05
C PHE A 263 1.19 9.76 30.43
N SER A 264 1.01 9.43 31.71
CA SER A 264 -0.23 8.85 32.22
C SER A 264 -1.37 9.87 32.09
N THR A 265 -2.58 9.38 31.85
CA THR A 265 -3.78 10.23 31.77
C THR A 265 -3.94 11.13 32.99
N LYS A 266 -3.60 10.64 34.18
CA LYS A 266 -3.61 11.42 35.42
C LYS A 266 -2.67 12.62 35.33
N THR A 267 -1.40 12.40 35.01
CA THR A 267 -0.39 13.45 34.94
C THR A 267 -0.68 14.46 33.82
N LEU A 268 -1.23 14.00 32.68
CA LEU A 268 -1.64 14.89 31.59
C LEU A 268 -2.76 15.85 32.01
N VAL A 269 -3.74 15.37 32.76
CA VAL A 269 -4.84 16.19 33.30
C VAL A 269 -4.32 17.19 34.34
N GLU A 270 -3.40 16.77 35.21
CA GLU A 270 -2.77 17.65 36.21
C GLU A 270 -1.92 18.74 35.55
N SER A 271 -1.24 18.42 34.44
CA SER A 271 -0.36 19.35 33.75
C SER A 271 -1.14 20.37 32.90
N ASN A 272 -2.01 19.91 31.99
CA ASN A 272 -2.69 20.77 31.02
C ASN A 272 -4.13 20.28 30.70
N PRO A 273 -5.10 20.48 31.61
CA PRO A 273 -6.44 19.89 31.49
C PRO A 273 -7.27 20.43 30.31
N GLN A 274 -7.01 21.67 29.88
CA GLN A 274 -7.72 22.34 28.79
C GLN A 274 -7.04 22.17 27.43
N CYS A 275 -5.93 21.43 27.35
CA CYS A 275 -5.29 21.14 26.07
C CYS A 275 -6.31 20.44 25.14
N THR A 276 -6.35 20.87 23.88
CA THR A 276 -7.31 20.39 22.89
C THR A 276 -6.98 18.96 22.47
N VAL A 277 -8.02 18.15 22.33
CA VAL A 277 -7.92 16.76 21.86
C VAL A 277 -8.79 16.63 20.62
N GLU A 278 -8.20 16.22 19.50
CA GLU A 278 -8.99 15.78 18.35
C GLU A 278 -9.61 14.42 18.69
N VAL A 279 -10.92 14.28 18.50
CA VAL A 279 -11.66 13.06 18.84
C VAL A 279 -12.23 12.43 17.59
N ARG A 280 -11.86 11.17 17.36
CA ARG A 280 -12.44 10.29 16.34
C ARG A 280 -13.50 9.39 16.97
N THR A 281 -14.73 9.49 16.50
CA THR A 281 -15.83 8.60 16.92
C THR A 281 -15.91 7.44 15.93
N GLN A 282 -15.86 6.22 16.46
CA GLN A 282 -15.69 4.98 15.70
C GLN A 282 -16.60 3.87 16.26
N ALA A 283 -16.80 2.80 15.50
CA ALA A 283 -17.39 1.56 16.00
C ALA A 283 -16.30 0.64 16.57
N GLN A 284 -16.52 0.08 17.75
CA GLN A 284 -15.65 -0.94 18.34
C GLN A 284 -15.83 -2.26 17.59
N GLN A 285 -14.78 -2.70 16.90
CA GLN A 285 -14.77 -3.91 16.08
C GLN A 285 -13.57 -4.80 16.40
N PRO A 286 -13.59 -6.11 16.07
CA PRO A 286 -12.44 -7.01 16.20
C PRO A 286 -11.26 -6.55 15.35
N SER A 287 -10.02 -6.69 15.81
CA SER A 287 -8.84 -6.12 15.13
C SER A 287 -8.63 -6.60 13.70
N GLU A 288 -8.89 -7.86 13.41
CA GLU A 288 -8.67 -8.44 12.09
C GLU A 288 -9.74 -8.07 11.07
N GLU A 289 -10.84 -7.45 11.50
CA GLU A 289 -12.03 -7.30 10.68
C GLU A 289 -12.54 -5.86 10.67
N ASN A 290 -13.14 -5.48 9.55
CA ASN A 290 -13.92 -4.26 9.48
C ASN A 290 -15.22 -4.54 8.75
N TRP A 291 -16.33 -4.29 9.42
CA TRP A 291 -17.69 -4.58 8.98
C TRP A 291 -18.43 -3.29 8.67
N ASP A 292 -19.38 -3.37 7.74
CA ASP A 292 -20.34 -2.31 7.49
C ASP A 292 -21.19 -1.99 8.74
N SER A 293 -21.91 -0.86 8.72
CA SER A 293 -22.71 -0.41 9.86
C SER A 293 -23.85 -1.39 10.23
N ASN A 294 -24.22 -2.28 9.30
CA ASN A 294 -25.22 -3.34 9.49
C ASN A 294 -24.62 -4.65 10.02
N GLY A 295 -23.29 -4.77 10.08
CA GLY A 295 -22.58 -6.00 10.46
C GLY A 295 -22.75 -7.15 9.47
N THR A 296 -23.04 -6.87 8.20
CA THR A 296 -23.37 -7.90 7.19
C THR A 296 -22.16 -8.29 6.35
N ASN A 297 -21.40 -7.31 5.85
CA ASN A 297 -20.24 -7.55 4.99
C ASN A 297 -18.98 -6.95 5.57
N LYS A 298 -17.83 -7.60 5.32
CA LYS A 298 -16.52 -6.99 5.54
C LYS A 298 -16.28 -5.91 4.47
N VAL A 299 -15.83 -4.74 4.89
CA VAL A 299 -15.62 -3.58 4.02
C VAL A 299 -14.30 -2.88 4.34
N TRP A 300 -13.70 -2.26 3.33
CA TRP A 300 -12.48 -1.47 3.52
C TRP A 300 -12.74 -0.11 4.19
N LEU A 301 -13.93 0.47 4.02
CA LEU A 301 -14.24 1.79 4.57
C LEU A 301 -14.27 1.76 6.10
N CYS A 302 -13.40 2.53 6.73
CA CYS A 302 -13.36 2.69 8.18
C CYS A 302 -14.09 3.97 8.58
N GLU A 303 -15.28 3.85 9.17
CA GLU A 303 -16.03 5.02 9.67
C GLU A 303 -15.27 5.69 10.84
N SER A 304 -14.95 6.98 10.67
CA SER A 304 -14.21 7.75 11.70
C SER A 304 -14.53 9.24 11.64
N SER A 305 -15.60 9.65 12.35
CA SER A 305 -16.05 11.05 12.36
C SER A 305 -15.24 11.92 13.32
N ARG A 306 -14.81 13.10 12.88
CA ARG A 306 -13.97 14.04 13.65
C ARG A 306 -14.80 14.99 14.52
N SER A 307 -14.31 15.24 15.73
CA SER A 307 -14.81 16.24 16.67
C SER A 307 -13.66 16.73 17.57
N TYR A 308 -13.91 17.67 18.48
CA TYR A 308 -12.89 18.20 19.38
C TYR A 308 -13.36 18.17 20.84
N SER A 309 -12.42 17.98 21.76
CA SER A 309 -12.63 17.96 23.21
C SER A 309 -11.41 18.52 23.94
N SER A 310 -11.34 18.36 25.25
CA SER A 310 -10.16 18.65 26.06
C SER A 310 -9.62 17.40 26.76
N ILE A 311 -8.35 17.42 27.18
CA ILE A 311 -7.71 16.32 27.92
C ILE A 311 -8.54 15.93 29.14
N ALA A 312 -9.02 16.90 29.93
CA ALA A 312 -9.84 16.61 31.12
C ALA A 312 -11.13 15.86 30.79
N LYS A 313 -11.87 16.31 29.76
CA LYS A 313 -13.12 15.66 29.35
C LYS A 313 -12.87 14.26 28.77
N TYR A 314 -11.81 14.10 27.98
CA TYR A 314 -11.47 12.79 27.40
C TYR A 314 -10.97 11.80 28.46
N ALA A 315 -10.18 12.27 29.43
CA ALA A 315 -9.72 11.46 30.57
C ALA A 315 -10.88 10.90 31.39
N GLN A 316 -11.90 11.74 31.66
CA GLN A 316 -13.13 11.29 32.30
C GLN A 316 -13.82 10.19 31.49
N TYR A 317 -13.95 10.37 30.17
CA TYR A 317 -14.50 9.34 29.28
C TYR A 317 -13.69 8.03 29.33
N GLN A 318 -12.36 8.11 29.21
CA GLN A 318 -11.47 6.94 29.26
C GLN A 318 -11.63 6.18 30.58
N ALA A 319 -11.67 6.89 31.72
CA ALA A 319 -11.87 6.29 33.03
C ALA A 319 -13.27 5.67 33.20
N MET A 320 -14.33 6.35 32.74
CA MET A 320 -15.70 5.83 32.78
C MET A 320 -15.84 4.54 31.98
N THR A 321 -15.29 4.49 30.76
CA THR A 321 -15.37 3.27 29.92
C THR A 321 -14.67 2.06 30.56
N PHE A 322 -13.57 2.28 31.28
CA PHE A 322 -12.88 1.24 32.04
C PHE A 322 -13.73 0.73 33.22
N GLN A 323 -14.39 1.63 33.95
CA GLN A 323 -15.29 1.23 35.04
C GLN A 323 -16.54 0.48 34.52
N GLU A 324 -17.08 0.89 33.37
CA GLU A 324 -18.19 0.20 32.72
C GLU A 324 -17.84 -1.22 32.28
N SER A 325 -16.65 -1.43 31.69
CA SER A 325 -16.24 -2.76 31.21
C SER A 325 -16.07 -3.76 32.34
N MET A 326 -15.70 -3.31 33.55
CA MET A 326 -15.64 -4.18 34.73
C MET A 326 -17.04 -4.60 35.23
N LYS A 327 -18.10 -3.89 34.85
CA LYS A 327 -19.48 -4.14 35.29
C LYS A 327 -20.32 -4.93 34.26
N SER A 328 -19.96 -4.90 32.98
CA SER A 328 -20.81 -5.47 31.92
C SER A 328 -20.47 -6.92 31.59
N THR A 329 -21.45 -7.84 31.69
CA THR A 329 -21.37 -9.25 31.29
C THR A 329 -22.24 -9.61 30.07
N SER A 330 -22.86 -8.63 29.40
CA SER A 330 -23.86 -8.86 28.35
C SER A 330 -23.28 -8.76 26.92
N LYS A 331 -23.54 -9.79 26.10
CA LYS A 331 -23.27 -9.81 24.66
C LYS A 331 -24.26 -8.87 23.94
N ARG A 332 -23.79 -7.72 23.48
CA ARG A 332 -24.58 -6.80 22.63
C ARG A 332 -24.61 -7.29 21.18
N LYS A 333 -25.76 -7.14 20.51
CA LYS A 333 -25.97 -7.48 19.10
C LYS A 333 -25.40 -6.46 18.11
N THR A 334 -25.02 -5.27 18.56
CA THR A 334 -24.52 -4.16 17.72
C THR A 334 -23.16 -3.67 18.20
N PHE A 335 -22.33 -3.16 17.28
CA PHE A 335 -21.03 -2.58 17.64
C PHE A 335 -21.18 -1.37 18.56
N LYS A 336 -20.34 -1.30 19.61
CA LYS A 336 -20.34 -0.19 20.58
C LYS A 336 -19.67 1.03 19.95
N THR A 337 -20.32 2.19 19.97
CA THR A 337 -19.65 3.46 19.62
C THR A 337 -18.59 3.81 20.66
N ILE A 338 -17.38 4.11 20.20
CA ILE A 338 -16.23 4.51 21.00
C ILE A 338 -15.67 5.85 20.49
N LYS A 339 -14.92 6.52 21.35
CA LYS A 339 -14.19 7.74 21.03
C LYS A 339 -12.70 7.47 21.18
N PHE A 340 -11.90 8.01 20.27
CA PHE A 340 -10.45 7.93 20.23
C PHE A 340 -9.87 9.34 20.25
N GLY A 341 -9.09 9.67 21.29
CA GLY A 341 -8.36 10.92 21.42
C GLY A 341 -7.03 10.82 20.67
N THR A 342 -6.89 11.60 19.61
CA THR A 342 -5.76 11.54 18.69
C THR A 342 -5.13 12.93 18.53
N ASN A 343 -3.92 12.97 18.00
CA ASN A 343 -3.22 14.18 17.57
C ASN A 343 -3.11 15.26 18.66
N ILE A 344 -2.94 14.85 19.92
CA ILE A 344 -2.74 15.79 21.03
C ILE A 344 -1.32 16.35 20.92
N ASP A 345 -1.21 17.66 20.82
CA ASP A 345 0.07 18.32 20.57
C ASP A 345 0.88 18.56 21.85
N LEU A 346 2.10 18.00 21.87
CA LEU A 346 3.07 18.14 22.96
C LEU A 346 4.24 19.08 22.57
N SER A 347 4.08 19.91 21.54
CA SER A 347 5.15 20.81 21.04
C SER A 347 5.57 21.93 22.01
N ASP A 348 4.65 22.41 22.85
CA ASP A 348 4.89 23.54 23.74
C ASP A 348 5.79 23.16 24.93
N GLU A 349 7.08 23.50 24.85
CA GLU A 349 8.07 23.20 25.88
C GLU A 349 7.72 23.78 27.26
N LYS A 350 7.00 24.91 27.32
CA LYS A 350 6.60 25.52 28.60
C LYS A 350 5.55 24.66 29.29
N LYS A 351 4.67 24.00 28.53
CA LYS A 351 3.60 23.14 29.03
C LYS A 351 4.07 21.72 29.32
N TRP A 352 5.02 21.21 28.54
CA TRP A 352 5.40 19.78 28.54
C TRP A 352 6.86 19.53 28.86
N LYS A 353 7.50 20.46 29.59
CA LYS A 353 8.94 20.43 29.91
C LYS A 353 9.42 19.07 30.43
N LEU A 354 8.74 18.50 31.43
CA LEU A 354 9.16 17.24 32.05
C LEU A 354 9.05 16.06 31.08
N GLN A 355 7.94 16.00 30.32
CA GLN A 355 7.70 14.98 29.31
C GLN A 355 8.77 15.02 28.21
N LEU A 356 9.07 16.21 27.68
CA LEU A 356 10.06 16.37 26.61
C LEU A 356 11.49 16.11 27.11
N GLN A 357 11.82 16.52 28.33
CA GLN A 357 13.10 16.21 28.96
C GLN A 357 13.30 14.70 29.15
N GLU A 358 12.24 13.96 29.46
CA GLU A 358 12.32 12.50 29.63
C GLU A 358 12.72 11.79 28.33
N LEU A 359 12.20 12.26 27.19
CA LEU A 359 12.53 11.71 25.87
C LEU A 359 13.96 12.00 25.43
N SER A 360 14.68 12.93 26.08
CA SER A 360 16.11 13.16 25.81
C SER A 360 17.00 11.95 26.18
N LYS A 361 16.50 11.05 27.04
CA LYS A 361 17.16 9.79 27.41
C LYS A 361 17.26 8.79 26.26
N LEU A 362 16.45 8.95 25.22
CA LEU A 362 16.46 8.09 24.04
C LEU A 362 17.81 8.16 23.29
N PRO A 363 18.23 7.08 22.61
CA PRO A 363 19.39 7.09 21.73
C PRO A 363 19.18 8.06 20.57
N TRP A 364 20.28 8.54 19.98
CA TRP A 364 20.27 9.55 18.92
C TRP A 364 19.33 9.22 17.75
N LEU A 365 19.18 7.93 17.41
CA LEU A 365 18.31 7.44 16.36
C LEU A 365 16.84 7.78 16.60
N PHE A 366 16.41 7.76 17.86
CA PHE A 366 15.01 7.95 18.23
C PHE A 366 14.68 9.38 18.67
N ARG A 367 15.68 10.26 18.74
CA ARG A 367 15.45 11.63 19.24
C ARG A 367 14.69 12.48 18.23
N LEU A 368 13.79 13.31 18.77
CA LEU A 368 13.06 14.32 18.03
C LEU A 368 14.00 15.28 17.27
N VAL A 369 15.03 15.76 17.98
CA VAL A 369 16.05 16.66 17.43
C VAL A 369 17.41 15.97 17.42
N SER A 370 18.00 15.80 16.25
CA SER A 370 19.38 15.31 16.11
C SER A 370 20.02 15.76 14.79
N ALA A 371 21.36 15.86 14.76
CA ALA A 371 22.09 16.19 13.54
C ALA A 371 21.85 15.17 12.40
N GLY A 372 21.54 13.92 12.75
CA GLY A 372 21.24 12.84 11.82
C GLY A 372 19.76 12.74 11.39
N ASN A 373 18.90 13.65 11.87
CA ASN A 373 17.48 13.71 11.52
C ASN A 373 17.23 14.87 10.56
N MET A 374 16.84 14.58 9.31
CA MET A 374 16.45 15.54 8.29
C MET A 374 15.35 16.49 8.78
N LEU A 375 14.39 16.01 9.57
CA LEU A 375 13.30 16.86 10.08
C LEU A 375 13.77 17.96 11.02
N SER A 376 14.96 17.81 11.63
CA SER A 376 15.61 18.86 12.43
C SER A 376 16.17 20.00 11.58
N HIS A 377 16.31 19.81 10.26
CA HIS A 377 16.86 20.79 9.32
C HIS A 377 15.77 21.52 8.52
N VAL A 378 14.49 21.28 8.80
CA VAL A 378 13.37 21.99 8.15
C VAL A 378 13.35 23.48 8.52
N GLY A 379 13.78 23.82 9.74
CA GLY A 379 13.84 25.20 10.24
C GLY A 379 12.57 25.71 10.93
N HIS A 380 11.49 24.94 10.93
CA HIS A 380 10.26 25.25 11.66
C HIS A 380 9.55 23.98 12.13
N SER A 381 8.56 24.15 13.02
CA SER A 381 7.79 23.05 13.58
C SER A 381 6.79 22.50 12.56
N ILE A 382 6.82 21.19 12.34
CA ILE A 382 5.81 20.39 11.66
C ILE A 382 5.13 19.53 12.72
N LEU A 383 3.92 19.93 13.10
CA LEU A 383 3.17 19.29 14.17
C LEU A 383 3.00 17.78 13.93
N GLY A 384 3.43 16.97 14.90
CA GLY A 384 3.38 15.51 14.84
C GLY A 384 4.52 14.82 14.12
N MET A 385 5.33 15.56 13.37
CA MET A 385 6.51 15.00 12.71
C MET A 385 7.78 15.31 13.50
N ASN A 386 8.12 16.59 13.63
CA ASN A 386 9.25 17.04 14.46
C ASN A 386 8.80 17.61 15.82
N THR A 387 7.52 17.42 16.16
CA THR A 387 6.98 17.59 17.51
C THR A 387 6.30 16.30 17.94
N ILE A 388 6.18 16.08 19.25
CA ILE A 388 5.56 14.89 19.80
C ILE A 388 4.04 14.99 19.69
N GLN A 389 3.39 13.91 19.24
CA GLN A 389 1.95 13.71 19.35
C GLN A 389 1.63 12.64 20.38
N LEU A 390 0.55 12.86 21.13
CA LEU A 390 0.00 11.91 22.09
C LEU A 390 -1.38 11.42 21.67
N TYR A 391 -1.62 10.16 21.98
CA TYR A 391 -2.85 9.42 21.69
C TYR A 391 -3.40 8.86 22.99
N MET A 392 -4.68 9.08 23.27
CA MET A 392 -5.38 8.52 24.43
C MET A 392 -6.45 7.54 23.94
N LYS A 393 -6.30 6.27 24.27
CA LYS A 393 -7.06 5.18 23.62
C LYS A 393 -7.93 4.41 24.60
N VAL A 394 -9.02 3.87 24.05
CA VAL A 394 -9.87 2.84 24.67
C VAL A 394 -9.84 1.60 23.78
N PRO A 395 -10.24 0.41 24.27
CA PRO A 395 -10.30 -0.79 23.43
C PRO A 395 -11.12 -0.55 22.16
N GLY A 396 -10.49 -0.85 21.03
CA GLY A 396 -11.06 -0.67 19.71
C GLY A 396 -10.67 0.63 19.01
N SER A 397 -10.02 1.60 19.68
CA SER A 397 -9.56 2.85 19.04
C SER A 397 -8.62 2.53 17.87
N ARG A 398 -8.96 2.98 16.66
CA ARG A 398 -8.23 2.66 15.42
C ARG A 398 -7.54 3.88 14.82
N THR A 399 -6.28 3.69 14.43
CA THR A 399 -5.64 4.51 13.40
C THR A 399 -5.73 3.70 12.09
N PRO A 400 -6.48 4.19 11.08
CA PRO A 400 -6.69 3.48 9.82
C PRO A 400 -5.39 3.33 9.02
N GLY A 401 -5.45 2.56 7.94
CA GLY A 401 -4.32 2.34 7.03
C GLY A 401 -3.80 3.64 6.44
N HIS A 402 -2.47 3.78 6.47
CA HIS A 402 -1.75 4.90 5.87
C HIS A 402 -0.26 4.57 5.73
N GLN A 403 0.44 5.45 5.01
CA GLN A 403 1.89 5.64 5.16
C GLN A 403 2.14 6.98 5.85
N GLU A 404 3.28 7.10 6.49
CA GLU A 404 3.71 8.36 7.10
C GLU A 404 3.83 9.49 6.06
N ASN A 405 3.65 10.73 6.52
CA ASN A 405 3.78 11.90 5.68
C ASN A 405 5.16 11.92 5.00
N ASN A 406 5.17 12.08 3.67
CA ASN A 406 6.38 12.04 2.85
C ASN A 406 7.29 10.81 3.13
N ASN A 407 6.70 9.67 3.48
CA ASN A 407 7.38 8.39 3.74
C ASN A 407 8.52 8.46 4.78
N TYR A 408 8.43 9.39 5.74
CA TYR A 408 9.38 9.43 6.86
C TYR A 408 9.23 8.17 7.73
N SER A 409 10.31 7.74 8.37
CA SER A 409 10.21 6.73 9.43
C SER A 409 9.42 7.28 10.61
N ALA A 410 8.77 6.40 11.36
CA ALA A 410 7.98 6.77 12.53
C ALA A 410 8.38 5.97 13.76
N ILE A 411 8.19 6.61 14.91
CA ILE A 411 8.47 6.06 16.21
C ILE A 411 7.18 6.10 17.02
N ASN A 412 6.87 5.00 17.69
CA ASN A 412 5.74 4.94 18.61
C ASN A 412 6.13 4.25 19.91
N ILE A 413 5.84 4.85 21.06
CA ILE A 413 6.01 4.24 22.37
C ILE A 413 4.64 4.06 23.01
N ASN A 414 4.32 2.83 23.42
CA ASN A 414 3.12 2.55 24.19
C ASN A 414 3.37 2.87 25.68
N ILE A 415 2.58 3.78 26.24
CA ILE A 415 2.64 4.18 27.65
C ILE A 415 1.97 3.13 28.54
N GLY A 416 0.98 2.40 28.01
CA GLY A 416 0.18 1.44 28.75
C GLY A 416 -1.00 2.06 29.53
N PRO A 417 -1.66 1.28 30.40
CA PRO A 417 -1.33 -0.10 30.77
C PRO A 417 -1.77 -1.17 29.74
N GLY A 418 -2.67 -0.84 28.82
CA GLY A 418 -3.14 -1.75 27.77
C GLY A 418 -2.17 -1.92 26.61
N ASP A 419 -2.42 -2.96 25.82
CA ASP A 419 -1.64 -3.27 24.62
C ASP A 419 -2.23 -2.58 23.37
N CYS A 420 -1.39 -2.40 22.35
CA CYS A 420 -1.79 -2.06 20.98
C CYS A 420 -1.48 -3.24 20.05
N GLU A 421 -2.36 -3.49 19.08
CA GLU A 421 -2.12 -4.42 17.99
C GLU A 421 -1.81 -3.65 16.71
N TRP A 422 -0.76 -4.09 16.03
CA TRP A 422 -0.20 -3.46 14.86
C TRP A 422 -0.24 -4.41 13.67
N PHE A 423 -0.47 -3.80 12.52
CA PHE A 423 -0.41 -4.44 11.22
C PHE A 423 0.48 -3.58 10.33
N ALA A 424 1.43 -4.19 9.65
CA ALA A 424 2.34 -3.50 8.74
C ALA A 424 2.54 -4.31 7.46
N VAL A 425 2.67 -3.62 6.35
CA VAL A 425 2.97 -4.17 5.04
C VAL A 425 4.22 -3.46 4.50
N PRO A 426 5.19 -4.20 3.91
CA PRO A 426 6.35 -3.59 3.30
C PRO A 426 5.99 -2.51 2.28
N GLU A 427 6.87 -1.52 2.19
CA GLU A 427 6.69 -0.37 1.30
C GLU A 427 6.39 -0.81 -0.14
N GLU A 428 7.12 -1.79 -0.69
CA GLU A 428 6.99 -2.25 -2.08
C GLU A 428 5.55 -2.66 -2.51
N TYR A 429 4.65 -2.98 -1.57
CA TYR A 429 3.25 -3.33 -1.85
C TYR A 429 2.28 -2.15 -1.76
N TRP A 430 2.74 -0.92 -1.49
CA TRP A 430 1.87 0.25 -1.33
C TRP A 430 1.02 0.52 -2.58
N GLY A 431 1.56 0.26 -3.77
CA GLY A 431 0.85 0.41 -5.04
C GLY A 431 -0.32 -0.58 -5.18
N GLU A 432 -0.15 -1.83 -4.75
CA GLU A 432 -1.22 -2.82 -4.77
C GLU A 432 -2.30 -2.51 -3.72
N ILE A 433 -1.92 -2.01 -2.55
CA ILE A 433 -2.90 -1.49 -1.57
C ILE A 433 -3.65 -0.28 -2.13
N CYS A 434 -2.97 0.62 -2.86
CA CYS A 434 -3.62 1.73 -3.53
C CYS A 434 -4.68 1.25 -4.54
N ASN A 435 -4.35 0.25 -5.36
CA ASN A 435 -5.30 -0.37 -6.30
C ASN A 435 -6.51 -0.98 -5.56
N LEU A 436 -6.28 -1.62 -4.41
CA LEU A 436 -7.37 -2.15 -3.58
C LEU A 436 -8.25 -1.03 -3.01
N CYS A 437 -7.67 0.06 -2.51
CA CYS A 437 -8.43 1.23 -2.08
C CYS A 437 -9.32 1.77 -3.22
N GLU A 438 -8.77 1.93 -4.44
CA GLU A 438 -9.51 2.39 -5.62
C GLU A 438 -10.65 1.43 -6.00
N LYS A 439 -10.41 0.12 -5.99
CA LYS A 439 -11.42 -0.91 -6.23
C LYS A 439 -12.61 -0.81 -5.25
N HIS A 440 -12.34 -0.36 -4.03
CA HIS A 440 -13.35 -0.13 -3.00
C HIS A 440 -13.88 1.32 -2.96
N ASN A 441 -13.56 2.16 -3.96
CA ASN A 441 -13.93 3.57 -4.06
C ASN A 441 -13.46 4.43 -2.88
N ILE A 442 -12.24 4.16 -2.38
CA ILE A 442 -11.62 4.89 -1.28
C ILE A 442 -10.32 5.53 -1.79
N ASN A 443 -10.10 6.80 -1.49
CA ASN A 443 -8.83 7.45 -1.79
C ASN A 443 -7.73 6.92 -0.84
N TYR A 444 -6.62 6.45 -1.39
CA TYR A 444 -5.50 5.90 -0.61
C TYR A 444 -4.87 6.92 0.37
N LEU A 445 -4.65 8.16 -0.08
CA LEU A 445 -3.93 9.20 0.68
C LEU A 445 -4.82 9.92 1.71
N SER A 446 -6.08 10.18 1.38
CA SER A 446 -6.99 10.98 2.21
C SER A 446 -8.15 10.19 2.82
N GLY A 447 -8.42 8.98 2.34
CA GLY A 447 -9.51 8.14 2.80
C GLY A 447 -9.20 7.49 4.15
N SER A 448 -10.26 7.05 4.83
CA SER A 448 -10.14 6.23 6.04
C SER A 448 -10.46 4.79 5.70
N TRP A 449 -9.45 3.93 5.68
CA TRP A 449 -9.59 2.53 5.29
C TRP A 449 -8.98 1.58 6.31
N TRP A 450 -9.58 0.41 6.47
CA TRP A 450 -9.10 -0.70 7.27
C TRP A 450 -9.04 -1.94 6.38
N PRO A 451 -7.86 -2.44 6.02
CA PRO A 451 -7.73 -3.55 5.10
C PRO A 451 -8.47 -4.80 5.56
N VAL A 452 -9.13 -5.48 4.63
CA VAL A 452 -9.65 -6.83 4.82
C VAL A 452 -8.50 -7.80 4.56
N LEU A 453 -8.06 -8.51 5.60
CA LEU A 453 -6.85 -9.35 5.52
C LEU A 453 -6.96 -10.43 4.44
N GLU A 454 -8.15 -10.98 4.22
CA GLU A 454 -8.37 -11.97 3.14
C GLU A 454 -8.06 -11.40 1.75
N ASP A 455 -8.39 -10.12 1.50
CA ASP A 455 -8.09 -9.47 0.22
C ASP A 455 -6.58 -9.28 0.03
N LEU A 456 -5.86 -8.95 1.11
CA LEU A 456 -4.40 -8.85 1.09
C LEU A 456 -3.75 -10.19 0.80
N TYR A 457 -4.22 -11.27 1.44
CA TYR A 457 -3.67 -12.61 1.22
C TYR A 457 -3.98 -13.14 -0.19
N HIS A 458 -5.19 -12.90 -0.71
CA HIS A 458 -5.52 -13.23 -2.11
C HIS A 458 -4.65 -12.45 -3.11
N ALA A 459 -4.20 -11.25 -2.75
CA ALA A 459 -3.27 -10.44 -3.54
C ALA A 459 -1.77 -10.79 -3.28
N ASN A 460 -1.47 -11.85 -2.53
CA ASN A 460 -0.11 -12.25 -2.13
C ASN A 460 0.67 -11.15 -1.37
N ILE A 461 -0.03 -10.29 -0.64
CA ILE A 461 0.57 -9.20 0.15
C ILE A 461 0.91 -9.71 1.56
N PRO A 462 2.18 -9.69 1.99
CA PRO A 462 2.55 -10.12 3.33
C PRO A 462 2.16 -9.08 4.39
N VAL A 463 1.62 -9.55 5.52
CA VAL A 463 1.19 -8.73 6.65
C VAL A 463 1.95 -9.11 7.92
N TYR A 464 2.74 -8.16 8.42
CA TYR A 464 3.38 -8.28 9.72
C TYR A 464 2.38 -7.89 10.79
N ARG A 465 2.05 -8.85 11.67
CA ARG A 465 1.10 -8.65 12.77
C ARG A 465 1.78 -8.87 14.11
N PHE A 466 1.62 -7.94 15.04
CA PHE A 466 2.23 -8.06 16.38
C PHE A 466 1.54 -7.19 17.43
N ILE A 467 1.77 -7.56 18.70
CA ILE A 467 1.32 -6.79 19.86
C ILE A 467 2.45 -5.89 20.35
N GLN A 468 2.17 -4.62 20.62
CA GLN A 468 3.06 -3.67 21.30
C GLN A 468 2.60 -3.53 22.76
N LYS A 469 3.45 -3.96 23.70
CA LYS A 469 3.17 -3.89 25.14
C LYS A 469 3.61 -2.55 25.73
N PRO A 470 3.19 -2.19 26.96
CA PRO A 470 3.66 -0.99 27.63
C PRO A 470 5.19 -0.94 27.71
N GLY A 471 5.76 0.20 27.33
CA GLY A 471 7.22 0.44 27.31
C GLY A 471 7.95 -0.08 26.08
N ASP A 472 7.26 -0.77 25.17
CA ASP A 472 7.84 -1.16 23.88
C ASP A 472 7.82 0.01 22.90
N LEU A 473 8.89 0.12 22.11
CA LEU A 473 8.98 1.05 20.99
C LEU A 473 8.74 0.30 19.68
N VAL A 474 7.88 0.83 18.83
CA VAL A 474 7.72 0.41 17.44
C VAL A 474 8.45 1.40 16.55
N TRP A 475 9.34 0.88 15.73
CA TRP A 475 10.02 1.60 14.67
C TRP A 475 9.41 1.19 13.33
N LEU A 476 8.81 2.13 12.63
CA LEU A 476 8.35 1.97 11.26
C LEU A 476 9.41 2.52 10.32
N ASN A 477 9.84 1.70 9.38
CA ASN A 477 10.80 2.12 8.37
C ASN A 477 10.12 3.01 7.31
N ALA A 478 10.95 3.67 6.49
CA ALA A 478 10.49 4.61 5.47
C ALA A 478 9.47 3.98 4.52
N GLY A 479 8.28 4.56 4.43
CA GLY A 479 7.23 4.12 3.50
C GLY A 479 6.49 2.85 3.89
N THR A 480 6.70 2.28 5.07
CA THR A 480 5.92 1.12 5.54
C THR A 480 4.44 1.49 5.69
N VAL A 481 3.57 0.73 5.01
CA VAL A 481 2.12 0.88 5.13
C VAL A 481 1.69 0.21 6.43
N HIS A 482 0.88 0.86 7.26
CA HIS A 482 0.49 0.28 8.54
C HIS A 482 -0.87 0.80 9.05
N TRP A 483 -1.46 0.04 9.97
CA TRP A 483 -2.66 0.40 10.71
C TRP A 483 -2.62 -0.21 12.12
N VAL A 484 -3.35 0.39 13.06
CA VAL A 484 -3.20 0.11 14.49
C VAL A 484 -4.54 0.11 15.20
N GLN A 485 -4.74 -0.81 16.13
CA GLN A 485 -5.86 -0.80 17.07
C GLN A 485 -5.38 -0.93 18.52
N ALA A 486 -6.00 -0.19 19.43
CA ALA A 486 -5.83 -0.44 20.86
C ALA A 486 -6.60 -1.69 21.29
N VAL A 487 -5.91 -2.65 21.92
CA VAL A 487 -6.52 -3.82 22.55
C VAL A 487 -7.05 -3.46 23.94
N GLY A 488 -6.28 -2.66 24.68
CA GLY A 488 -6.63 -2.17 26.01
C GLY A 488 -6.73 -0.65 26.12
N TRP A 489 -7.00 -0.15 27.32
CA TRP A 489 -6.86 1.28 27.63
C TRP A 489 -5.39 1.63 27.73
N CYS A 490 -4.91 2.50 26.86
CA CYS A 490 -3.53 2.91 26.82
C CYS A 490 -3.38 4.33 26.28
N ASN A 491 -2.23 4.92 26.54
CA ASN A 491 -1.78 6.08 25.79
C ASN A 491 -0.59 5.69 24.91
N ASN A 492 -0.38 6.40 23.82
CA ASN A 492 0.84 6.29 23.02
C ASN A 492 1.40 7.68 22.77
N ILE A 493 2.72 7.74 22.57
CA ILE A 493 3.39 8.92 22.01
C ILE A 493 4.06 8.52 20.71
N ALA A 494 4.01 9.41 19.72
CA ALA A 494 4.63 9.19 18.42
C ALA A 494 5.17 10.46 17.79
N TRP A 495 6.16 10.30 16.92
CA TRP A 495 6.74 11.35 16.08
C TRP A 495 7.49 10.68 14.91
N ASN A 496 7.92 11.49 13.95
CA ASN A 496 8.69 11.03 12.80
C ASN A 496 10.18 11.33 12.96
N VAL A 497 10.98 10.52 12.28
CA VAL A 497 12.41 10.77 12.10
C VAL A 497 12.79 10.48 10.66
N GLY A 498 13.65 11.30 10.07
CA GLY A 498 14.17 11.08 8.73
C GLY A 498 15.67 10.95 8.78
N LEU A 499 16.20 9.73 8.69
CA LEU A 499 17.64 9.56 8.68
C LEU A 499 18.27 10.19 7.43
N VAL A 500 19.43 10.83 7.62
CA VAL A 500 20.27 11.33 6.52
C VAL A 500 20.89 10.14 5.77
N SER A 501 20.08 9.49 4.92
CA SER A 501 20.44 8.32 4.13
C SER A 501 19.88 8.41 2.72
N PRO A 502 20.50 7.75 1.72
CA PRO A 502 19.98 7.76 0.35
C PRO A 502 18.59 7.16 0.23
N HIS A 503 18.30 6.09 0.97
CA HIS A 503 17.01 5.39 0.90
C HIS A 503 15.87 6.27 1.45
N GLN A 504 16.02 6.82 2.66
CA GLN A 504 15.01 7.72 3.24
C GLN A 504 14.77 8.94 2.35
N TYR A 505 15.83 9.58 1.84
CA TYR A 505 15.67 10.75 0.96
C TYR A 505 14.98 10.39 -0.37
N GLN A 506 15.27 9.21 -0.92
CA GLN A 506 14.61 8.70 -2.13
C GLN A 506 13.10 8.55 -1.91
N MET A 507 12.72 7.80 -0.87
CA MET A 507 11.32 7.58 -0.50
C MET A 507 10.54 8.88 -0.29
N THR A 508 11.21 9.87 0.33
CA THR A 508 10.65 11.17 0.61
C THR A 508 10.41 12.00 -0.65
N VAL A 509 11.37 12.02 -1.60
CA VAL A 509 11.22 12.72 -2.88
C VAL A 509 10.16 12.05 -3.76
N GLU A 510 10.13 10.72 -3.81
CA GLU A 510 9.14 9.96 -4.59
C GLU A 510 7.72 10.26 -4.10
N ARG A 511 7.47 10.21 -2.78
CA ARG A 511 6.16 10.60 -2.23
C ARG A 511 5.83 12.07 -2.48
N TYR A 512 6.81 12.96 -2.41
CA TYR A 512 6.60 14.38 -2.66
C TYR A 512 6.13 14.66 -4.10
N GLU A 513 6.73 14.01 -5.09
CA GLU A 513 6.29 14.13 -6.49
C GLU A 513 4.94 13.43 -6.74
N TRP A 514 4.71 12.27 -6.11
CA TRP A 514 3.41 11.59 -6.17
C TRP A 514 2.28 12.45 -5.59
N ASN A 515 2.52 13.08 -4.43
CA ASN A 515 1.58 13.99 -3.80
C ASN A 515 1.21 15.15 -4.72
N LYS A 516 2.20 15.76 -5.41
CA LYS A 516 1.93 16.81 -6.42
C LYS A 516 1.05 16.30 -7.55
N PHE A 517 1.33 15.11 -8.06
CA PHE A 517 0.54 14.48 -9.13
C PHE A 517 -0.92 14.25 -8.70
N CYS A 518 -1.13 13.80 -7.46
CA CYS A 518 -2.46 13.56 -6.90
C CYS A 518 -3.17 14.84 -6.38
N GLY A 519 -2.52 16.00 -6.43
CA GLY A 519 -3.06 17.22 -5.81
C GLY A 519 -3.19 17.13 -4.29
N TYR A 520 -2.30 16.38 -3.63
CA TYR A 520 -2.26 16.20 -2.18
C TYR A 520 -1.10 17.01 -1.59
N LYS A 521 -1.33 17.67 -0.45
CA LYS A 521 -0.30 18.47 0.22
C LYS A 521 0.84 17.61 0.77
N SER A 522 2.06 17.94 0.39
CA SER A 522 3.24 17.46 1.14
C SER A 522 3.47 18.36 2.34
N ILE A 523 3.37 17.81 3.55
CA ILE A 523 3.55 18.59 4.78
C ILE A 523 5.04 18.94 4.98
N VAL A 524 5.94 18.07 4.51
CA VAL A 524 7.38 18.35 4.55
C VAL A 524 7.79 19.10 3.27
N PRO A 525 8.35 20.32 3.38
CA PRO A 525 8.80 21.12 2.24
C PRO A 525 10.16 20.60 1.77
N ILE A 526 10.14 19.68 0.80
CA ILE A 526 11.34 18.92 0.41
C ILE A 526 12.37 19.80 -0.30
N VAL A 527 11.93 20.81 -1.06
CA VAL A 527 12.85 21.74 -1.72
C VAL A 527 13.55 22.57 -0.64
N GLN A 528 12.81 23.25 0.23
CA GLN A 528 13.39 24.05 1.32
C GLN A 528 14.31 23.21 2.21
N LEU A 529 13.87 22.02 2.62
CA LEU A 529 14.66 21.11 3.44
C LEU A 529 15.99 20.75 2.77
N THR A 530 15.98 20.46 1.46
CA THR A 530 17.20 20.10 0.73
C THR A 530 18.20 21.25 0.73
N TRP A 531 17.74 22.50 0.52
CA TRP A 531 18.59 23.69 0.56
C TRP A 531 19.17 23.93 1.96
N ASN A 532 18.35 23.82 3.01
CA ASN A 532 18.82 23.95 4.40
C ASN A 532 19.86 22.88 4.74
N MET A 533 19.63 21.62 4.33
CA MET A 533 20.58 20.54 4.56
C MET A 533 21.90 20.77 3.82
N ALA A 534 21.86 21.31 2.59
CA ALA A 534 23.06 21.61 1.82
C ALA A 534 23.96 22.66 2.51
N GLN A 535 23.37 23.58 3.27
CA GLN A 535 24.10 24.60 4.03
C GLN A 535 24.69 24.05 5.35
N HIS A 536 23.95 23.16 6.04
CA HIS A 536 24.27 22.81 7.44
C HIS A 536 24.79 21.38 7.65
N VAL A 537 24.62 20.48 6.66
CA VAL A 537 24.92 19.05 6.83
C VAL A 537 26.04 18.60 5.89
N ARG A 538 27.08 17.99 6.48
CA ARG A 538 28.18 17.38 5.71
C ARG A 538 27.76 16.00 5.19
N ILE A 539 27.53 15.91 3.87
CA ILE A 539 27.14 14.65 3.22
C ILE A 539 28.38 13.88 2.76
N THR A 540 28.54 12.66 3.26
CA THR A 540 29.66 11.76 2.91
C THR A 540 29.24 10.62 1.98
N ASN A 541 27.94 10.39 1.79
CA ASN A 541 27.42 9.35 0.91
C ASN A 541 27.25 9.92 -0.52
N PRO A 542 27.94 9.36 -1.54
CA PRO A 542 27.86 9.88 -2.91
C PRO A 542 26.46 9.82 -3.53
N LYS A 543 25.68 8.76 -3.24
CA LYS A 543 24.32 8.61 -3.77
C LYS A 543 23.41 9.71 -3.24
N LEU A 544 23.40 9.92 -1.92
CA LEU A 544 22.61 10.99 -1.30
C LEU A 544 23.06 12.37 -1.79
N PHE A 545 24.36 12.62 -1.87
CA PHE A 545 24.91 13.87 -2.39
C PHE A 545 24.39 14.17 -3.80
N ASN A 546 24.48 13.21 -4.72
CA ASN A 546 24.01 13.37 -6.09
C ASN A 546 22.50 13.63 -6.16
N MET A 547 21.70 12.94 -5.34
CA MET A 547 20.25 13.14 -5.28
C MET A 547 19.89 14.56 -4.80
N MET A 548 20.51 15.02 -3.71
CA MET A 548 20.32 16.39 -3.21
C MET A 548 20.78 17.42 -4.23
N LYS A 549 21.96 17.23 -4.83
CA LYS A 549 22.51 18.12 -5.86
C LYS A 549 21.58 18.22 -7.08
N THR A 550 20.95 17.11 -7.47
CA THR A 550 19.97 17.08 -8.56
C THR A 550 18.68 17.83 -8.19
N CYS A 551 18.21 17.69 -6.96
CA CYS A 551 17.06 18.47 -6.45
C CYS A 551 17.35 19.98 -6.44
N MET A 552 18.53 20.39 -5.94
CA MET A 552 18.96 21.79 -5.95
C MET A 552 19.12 22.34 -7.37
N MET A 553 19.74 21.58 -8.28
CA MET A 553 19.90 22.01 -9.67
C MET A 553 18.54 22.23 -10.36
N ARG A 554 17.59 21.30 -10.18
CA ARG A 554 16.23 21.43 -10.75
C ARG A 554 15.49 22.64 -10.19
N SER A 555 15.51 22.82 -8.87
CA SER A 555 14.84 23.96 -8.23
C SER A 555 15.48 25.30 -8.59
N LEU A 556 16.81 25.39 -8.67
CA LEU A 556 17.53 26.58 -9.14
C LEU A 556 17.17 26.91 -10.60
N TRP A 557 17.17 25.91 -11.48
CA TRP A 557 16.78 26.09 -12.88
C TRP A 557 15.32 26.57 -13.00
N GLN A 558 14.40 25.98 -12.22
CA GLN A 558 13.00 26.42 -12.19
C GLN A 558 12.87 27.87 -11.72
N CYS A 559 13.59 28.27 -10.68
CA CYS A 559 13.59 29.66 -10.20
C CYS A 559 14.10 30.62 -11.29
N GLN A 560 15.20 30.28 -11.96
CA GLN A 560 15.78 31.11 -13.02
C GLN A 560 14.83 31.23 -14.22
N GLN A 561 14.23 30.12 -14.67
CA GLN A 561 13.25 30.13 -15.76
C GLN A 561 12.02 30.98 -15.44
N MET A 562 11.54 30.91 -14.19
CA MET A 562 10.43 31.76 -13.74
C MET A 562 10.83 33.24 -13.76
N LEU A 563 12.00 33.60 -13.22
CA LEU A 563 12.51 34.98 -13.25
C LEU A 563 12.67 35.51 -14.69
N ASP A 564 13.24 34.71 -15.59
CA ASP A 564 13.42 35.09 -17.00
C ASP A 564 12.08 35.27 -17.71
N ASN A 565 11.09 34.43 -17.41
CA ASN A 565 9.74 34.55 -17.94
C ASN A 565 9.04 35.83 -17.43
N LEU A 566 9.16 36.14 -16.14
CA LEU A 566 8.60 37.36 -15.56
C LEU A 566 9.25 38.62 -16.17
N LYS A 567 10.58 38.61 -16.29
CA LYS A 567 11.34 39.70 -16.93
C LYS A 567 10.94 39.90 -18.39
N LYS A 568 10.75 38.81 -19.15
CA LYS A 568 10.31 38.87 -20.55
C LYS A 568 8.93 39.51 -20.72
N ASN A 569 8.05 39.36 -19.72
CA ASN A 569 6.72 39.95 -19.71
C ASN A 569 6.64 41.30 -18.97
N ASN A 570 7.78 41.91 -18.61
CA ASN A 570 7.87 43.17 -17.86
C ASN A 570 7.10 43.14 -16.52
N ILE A 571 7.09 41.99 -15.82
CA ILE A 571 6.50 41.86 -14.49
C ILE A 571 7.59 42.09 -13.45
N ASP A 572 7.41 43.11 -12.62
CA ASP A 572 8.35 43.44 -11.55
C ASP A 572 8.36 42.38 -10.44
N VAL A 573 9.56 42.05 -9.98
CA VAL A 573 9.80 41.12 -8.88
C VAL A 573 10.35 41.91 -7.69
N ILE A 574 9.63 41.89 -6.58
CA ILE A 574 9.98 42.62 -5.37
C ILE A 574 10.86 41.75 -4.48
N TRP A 575 11.99 42.29 -4.06
CA TRP A 575 12.81 41.65 -3.04
C TRP A 575 12.06 41.62 -1.70
N HIS A 576 11.86 40.43 -1.16
CA HIS A 576 11.22 40.22 0.14
C HIS A 576 12.21 39.73 1.19
N GLY A 577 13.15 38.87 0.78
CA GLY A 577 14.00 38.14 1.72
C GLY A 577 13.24 37.03 2.43
N ARG A 578 13.88 36.42 3.42
CA ARG A 578 13.29 35.41 4.31
C ARG A 578 13.74 35.65 5.74
N THR A 579 12.85 35.51 6.72
CA THR A 579 13.23 35.53 8.14
C THR A 579 13.53 34.12 8.66
N ASP A 580 14.34 34.01 9.72
CA ASP A 580 14.72 32.72 10.30
C ASP A 580 13.53 31.94 10.89
N GLU A 581 12.46 32.64 11.30
CA GLU A 581 11.24 32.06 11.87
C GLU A 581 10.16 31.77 10.80
N GLU A 582 10.45 32.09 9.54
CA GLU A 582 9.48 31.96 8.45
C GLU A 582 9.23 30.49 8.09
N HIS A 583 7.94 30.13 8.02
CA HIS A 583 7.53 28.80 7.59
C HIS A 583 7.67 28.64 6.08
N SER A 584 7.71 27.41 5.59
CA SER A 584 7.64 27.17 4.14
C SER A 584 6.24 27.48 3.62
N HIS A 585 6.18 28.10 2.44
CA HIS A 585 4.93 28.52 1.83
C HIS A 585 4.34 27.43 0.95
N TYR A 586 3.02 27.40 0.88
CA TYR A 586 2.26 26.50 0.02
C TYR A 586 1.24 27.31 -0.77
N CYS A 587 0.93 26.87 -1.98
CA CYS A 587 -0.09 27.52 -2.78
C CYS A 587 -1.46 27.34 -2.13
N GLU A 588 -2.20 28.43 -1.97
CA GLU A 588 -3.56 28.40 -1.41
C GLU A 588 -4.53 27.50 -2.19
N THR A 589 -4.33 27.37 -3.51
CA THR A 589 -5.27 26.68 -4.40
C THR A 589 -4.97 25.19 -4.57
N CYS A 590 -3.70 24.84 -4.77
CA CYS A 590 -3.29 23.46 -5.08
C CYS A 590 -2.36 22.84 -4.03
N GLU A 591 -2.06 23.57 -2.96
CA GLU A 591 -1.24 23.14 -1.82
C GLU A 591 0.19 22.68 -2.17
N VAL A 592 0.69 22.98 -3.38
CA VAL A 592 2.07 22.72 -3.76
C VAL A 592 3.03 23.62 -2.97
N GLU A 593 4.18 23.08 -2.56
CA GLU A 593 5.27 23.85 -1.96
C GLU A 593 5.71 24.97 -2.91
N LEU A 594 5.87 26.17 -2.35
CA LEU A 594 6.40 27.34 -3.04
C LEU A 594 7.81 27.62 -2.51
N PHE A 595 8.78 27.58 -3.42
CA PHE A 595 10.17 27.87 -3.12
C PHE A 595 10.62 29.12 -3.88
N ASN A 596 11.22 30.05 -3.14
CA ASN A 596 11.82 31.30 -3.61
C ASN A 596 10.85 32.37 -4.15
N LEU A 597 10.05 32.06 -5.18
CA LEU A 597 9.12 33.01 -5.81
C LEU A 597 7.70 32.80 -5.31
N LEU A 598 7.09 33.87 -4.78
CA LEU A 598 5.75 33.86 -4.19
C LEU A 598 4.83 34.82 -4.96
N PHE A 599 3.68 34.31 -5.42
CA PHE A 599 2.68 35.14 -6.12
C PHE A 599 1.59 35.53 -5.13
N VAL A 600 1.66 36.76 -4.64
CA VAL A 600 0.73 37.28 -3.64
C VAL A 600 -0.36 38.08 -4.31
N ARG A 601 -1.63 37.73 -4.07
CA ARG A 601 -2.75 38.50 -4.61
C ARG A 601 -2.86 39.85 -3.90
N ARG A 602 -3.03 40.94 -4.67
CA ARG A 602 -3.34 42.27 -4.13
C ARG A 602 -4.74 42.21 -3.47
N SER A 603 -4.81 42.39 -2.16
CA SER A 603 -6.08 42.50 -1.42
C SER A 603 -6.57 43.95 -1.42
N GLU A 604 -7.87 44.16 -1.57
CA GLU A 604 -8.54 45.46 -1.38
C GLU A 604 -8.78 45.80 0.11
N SER A 605 -8.56 44.84 1.02
CA SER A 605 -8.84 45.00 2.46
C SER A 605 -7.59 44.75 3.32
N ASN A 606 -7.36 45.64 4.31
CA ASN A 606 -6.27 45.64 5.30
C ASN A 606 -6.26 44.44 6.27
N LEU A 607 -6.75 43.26 5.87
CA LEU A 607 -6.66 42.04 6.65
C LEU A 607 -5.31 41.38 6.38
N GLN A 608 -4.54 41.19 7.46
CA GLN A 608 -3.14 40.75 7.54
C GLN A 608 -2.77 39.39 6.92
N THR A 609 -3.62 38.76 6.09
CA THR A 609 -3.31 37.46 5.48
C THR A 609 -3.03 37.62 3.99
N HIS A 610 -1.74 37.68 3.63
CA HIS A 610 -1.28 37.61 2.25
C HIS A 610 -1.46 36.17 1.72
N LEU A 611 -2.46 35.97 0.84
CA LEU A 611 -2.68 34.68 0.18
C LEU A 611 -1.63 34.46 -0.91
N VAL A 612 -0.92 33.33 -0.83
CA VAL A 612 0.20 33.02 -1.71
C VAL A 612 -0.19 31.92 -2.72
N HIS A 613 0.18 32.11 -3.97
CA HIS A 613 -0.12 31.19 -5.07
C HIS A 613 1.15 30.75 -5.81
N CYS A 614 1.07 29.60 -6.49
CA CYS A 614 2.05 29.21 -7.50
C CYS A 614 1.80 29.97 -8.81
N LEU A 615 2.80 30.01 -9.70
CA LEU A 615 2.68 30.67 -11.01
C LEU A 615 1.46 30.18 -11.81
N ASN A 616 1.22 28.87 -11.85
CA ASN A 616 0.13 28.28 -12.64
C ASN A 616 -1.24 28.71 -12.10
N CYS A 617 -1.47 28.63 -10.79
CA CYS A 617 -2.72 29.08 -10.18
C CYS A 617 -2.90 30.59 -10.30
N ALA A 618 -1.83 31.37 -10.15
CA ALA A 618 -1.89 32.82 -10.34
C ALA A 618 -2.30 33.19 -11.77
N ARG A 619 -1.70 32.54 -12.79
CA ARG A 619 -2.07 32.73 -14.21
C ARG A 619 -3.47 32.24 -14.55
N ASN A 620 -3.92 31.14 -13.95
CA ASN A 620 -5.29 30.67 -14.13
C ASN A 620 -6.33 31.67 -13.58
N LEU A 621 -5.99 32.42 -12.52
CA LEU A 621 -6.84 33.46 -11.95
C LEU A 621 -6.74 34.79 -12.71
N ASN A 622 -5.53 35.17 -13.13
CA ASN A 622 -5.26 36.37 -13.91
C ASN A 622 -4.07 36.12 -14.86
N PRO A 623 -4.31 35.88 -16.16
CA PRO A 623 -3.27 35.47 -17.11
C PRO A 623 -2.07 36.41 -17.18
N ASP A 624 -2.32 37.72 -17.06
CA ASP A 624 -1.30 38.78 -17.15
C ASP A 624 -0.65 39.12 -15.79
N LEU A 625 -1.11 38.48 -14.70
CA LEU A 625 -0.64 38.68 -13.33
C LEU A 625 -0.77 40.12 -12.78
N GLU A 626 -1.63 40.97 -13.38
CA GLU A 626 -1.80 42.39 -13.00
C GLU A 626 -2.24 42.56 -11.53
N ASN A 627 -3.07 41.64 -11.05
CA ASN A 627 -3.58 41.63 -9.67
C ASN A 627 -2.65 40.93 -8.68
N PHE A 628 -1.43 40.58 -9.09
CA PHE A 628 -0.45 39.92 -8.26
C PHE A 628 0.75 40.82 -7.99
N VAL A 629 1.41 40.53 -6.88
CA VAL A 629 2.75 41.00 -6.54
C VAL A 629 3.63 39.77 -6.47
N VAL A 630 4.76 39.78 -7.19
CA VAL A 630 5.72 38.69 -7.13
C VAL A 630 6.81 39.04 -6.12
N LEU A 631 6.97 38.20 -5.11
CA LEU A 631 8.00 38.33 -4.09
C LEU A 631 9.13 37.33 -4.34
N ASN A 632 10.37 37.75 -4.10
CA ASN A 632 11.56 36.91 -4.18
C ASN A 632 12.25 36.80 -2.82
N GLN A 633 12.45 35.56 -2.34
CA GLN A 633 13.01 35.28 -1.01
C GLN A 633 14.53 35.16 -1.00
N TYR A 634 15.13 34.66 -2.07
CA TYR A 634 16.56 34.40 -2.20
C TYR A 634 17.10 34.98 -3.51
N HIS A 635 18.30 35.56 -3.46
CA HIS A 635 18.96 36.00 -4.68
C HIS A 635 19.53 34.80 -5.45
N THR A 636 19.49 34.84 -6.79
CA THR A 636 20.09 33.77 -7.62
C THR A 636 21.55 33.54 -7.27
N ASP A 637 22.33 34.60 -7.05
CA ASP A 637 23.75 34.51 -6.67
C ASP A 637 23.97 33.84 -5.30
N GLU A 638 23.01 33.96 -4.39
CA GLU A 638 23.04 33.27 -3.10
C GLU A 638 22.82 31.77 -3.29
N LEU A 639 21.78 31.40 -4.03
CA LEU A 639 21.48 30.00 -4.33
C LEU A 639 22.62 29.35 -5.13
N MET A 640 23.23 30.06 -6.08
CA MET A 640 24.40 29.57 -6.82
C MET A 640 25.60 29.33 -5.89
N ARG A 641 25.90 30.24 -4.97
CA ARG A 641 26.99 30.05 -3.99
C ARG A 641 26.74 28.87 -3.07
N ILE A 642 25.52 28.70 -2.58
CA ILE A 642 25.14 27.54 -1.75
C ILE A 642 25.28 26.26 -2.57
N TYR A 643 24.81 26.26 -3.81
CA TYR A 643 24.95 25.14 -4.72
C TYR A 643 26.43 24.81 -4.92
N ASP A 644 27.27 25.73 -5.35
CA ASP A 644 28.68 25.47 -5.66
C ASP A 644 29.49 25.04 -4.44
N SER A 645 29.21 25.60 -3.27
CA SER A 645 29.89 25.22 -2.02
C SER A 645 29.47 23.84 -1.49
N PHE A 646 28.27 23.36 -1.83
CA PHE A 646 27.81 22.03 -1.47
C PHE A 646 28.59 20.96 -2.23
N THR A 647 29.63 20.42 -1.59
CA THR A 647 30.57 19.43 -2.15
C THR A 647 30.56 18.15 -1.33
N LEU A 648 30.90 17.02 -1.97
CA LEU A 648 30.96 15.73 -1.31
C LEU A 648 32.06 15.73 -0.23
N ALA A 649 31.67 15.54 1.03
CA ALA A 649 32.61 15.51 2.13
C ALA A 649 33.44 14.22 2.11
N LYS A 650 34.76 14.34 2.37
CA LYS A 650 35.63 13.18 2.55
C LYS A 650 35.22 12.43 3.82
N ARG A 651 35.14 11.10 3.76
CA ARG A 651 34.96 10.28 4.96
C ARG A 651 36.14 10.54 5.91
N SER A 652 35.85 10.85 7.16
CA SER A 652 36.86 10.88 8.23
C SER A 652 37.55 9.51 8.28
N LYS A 653 38.89 9.48 8.22
CA LYS A 653 39.67 8.28 8.53
C LYS A 653 39.70 8.16 10.06
N THR A 654 38.65 7.62 10.64
CA THR A 654 38.59 7.30 12.08
C THR A 654 37.88 6.00 12.26
#